data_AF-A0AAU7KVX8-F1
#
_entry.id   AF-A0AAU7KVX8-F1
#
_cell.length_a   1.000
_cell.length_b   1.000
_cell.length_c   1.000
_cell.angle_alpha   90.00
_cell.angle_beta   90.00
_cell.angle_gamma   90.00
#
_symmetry.space_group_name_H-M   'P 1'
#
loop_
_entity.id
_entity.type
_entity.pdbx_description
1 polymer ?
#
loop_
_entity_poly.entity_id
_entity_poly.type
_entity_poly.pdbx_seq_one_letter_code
_entity_poly.pdbx_strand_id
1 'polypeptide(L)'
;MSLRLMIRWSVLPLGAASLSVQAQQDLALDNIVVTAAGYEQTQTEAPASISVVTRESLEKRAYRDITDALQDVPGVVVTGGGDGEDVSLRGMPAQYTLWLVDGRRQTSRESQPSGGGGFQKDWLPPLSAIERIEVIRGPMSTLYGSDAIGGVINIITRKVAEDWVTQLRTEATIQEDSDSGNEFNNQLYVSGPLADDVLGLQLTGQYQHRQEDKIERGYAKREFSNLAARLSLEATPDHSLSLDVSRREQDRTSRAGFSLPERSSDAETENRHKTVALSHQGNWGLLTSDSYVQLEETDNVGRDIEIHNTVADSRWVLPLGDHFVTFGGTWEDEKLEDTTTNALAGTDEITVYQYALFLEDEWYLTDSFSLTAGLRMDDHEFFGDHYSPRLYGVWSLLPDWTLKGGMSTGFRAPNLRELSGDWVQESRGGDIYGNPDLDAEESRSYEMGLVHDGANGLQASLTLFYNDFDDKISTIACGDRDCGDAAAGDPDARTNVNIDDAITKGIEAGVQMPIGERWQAQASYTYTDSEQKSGDNEGQPLTQVPRHLFNTTVNWQATEALVPWLRFTFRGEESQPVNLSSNSSTSIRAPSYATWDAGLSWQATRQIRVLSGIYNLTDKDIEFDNFGHVDDGRRYWVGLDLEF
;
A
#
# COMPACT_ATOMS: atom_id res chain seq x y z
N MET A 1 31.66 63.54 -46.69
CA MET A 1 31.95 62.62 -45.55
C MET A 1 30.62 61.98 -45.19
N SER A 2 30.29 60.82 -45.77
CA SER A 2 30.57 59.46 -45.21
C SER A 2 29.85 59.27 -43.87
N LEU A 3 29.03 58.24 -43.61
CA LEU A 3 28.79 56.98 -44.30
C LEU A 3 27.42 56.44 -43.80
N ARG A 4 26.66 55.75 -44.66
CA ARG A 4 25.49 54.95 -44.29
C ARG A 4 25.93 53.68 -43.55
N LEU A 5 25.18 53.26 -42.52
CA LEU A 5 25.11 51.84 -42.16
C LEU A 5 23.70 51.50 -41.65
N MET A 6 22.93 50.82 -42.52
CA MET A 6 21.75 50.04 -42.15
C MET A 6 22.23 48.68 -41.62
N ILE A 7 21.79 48.27 -40.44
CA ILE A 7 21.88 46.88 -40.01
C ILE A 7 20.46 46.36 -39.87
N ARG A 8 20.07 45.50 -40.82
CA ARG A 8 18.90 44.62 -40.72
C ARG A 8 19.28 43.46 -39.79
N TRP A 9 18.51 43.25 -38.73
CA TRP A 9 18.50 41.97 -38.02
C TRP A 9 17.33 41.15 -38.56
N SER A 10 17.68 40.11 -39.30
CA SER A 10 16.80 39.03 -39.72
C SER A 10 16.46 38.17 -38.50
N VAL A 11 15.18 38.16 -38.11
CA VAL A 11 14.63 37.18 -37.17
C VAL A 11 14.34 35.90 -37.97
N LEU A 12 15.13 34.86 -37.72
CA LEU A 12 14.82 33.47 -38.06
C LEU A 12 14.18 32.81 -36.83
N PRO A 13 13.15 31.96 -36.99
CA PRO A 13 12.48 31.34 -35.85
C PRO A 13 13.36 30.19 -35.32
N LEU A 14 13.78 30.28 -34.06
CA LEU A 14 14.18 29.09 -33.28
C LEU A 14 12.90 28.41 -32.78
N GLY A 15 12.31 27.56 -33.63
CA GLY A 15 11.27 26.62 -33.24
C GLY A 15 11.85 25.22 -33.21
N ALA A 16 12.56 24.85 -32.14
CA ALA A 16 13.01 23.48 -31.88
C ALA A 16 13.47 23.22 -30.43
N ALA A 17 13.56 24.25 -29.56
CA ALA A 17 14.08 24.09 -28.20
C ALA A 17 12.99 23.97 -27.11
N SER A 18 11.71 24.09 -27.46
CA SER A 18 10.61 24.10 -26.48
C SER A 18 10.12 22.70 -26.09
N LEU A 19 10.33 21.68 -26.92
CA LEU A 19 9.86 20.31 -26.64
C LEU A 19 10.75 19.56 -25.63
N SER A 20 12.06 19.85 -25.61
CA SER A 20 13.01 19.19 -24.71
C SER A 20 12.88 19.69 -23.27
N VAL A 21 12.57 20.97 -23.08
CA VAL A 21 12.43 21.59 -21.76
C VAL A 21 11.14 21.14 -21.07
N GLN A 22 10.08 20.92 -21.85
CA GLN A 22 8.78 20.49 -21.32
C GLN A 22 8.79 19.02 -20.91
N ALA A 23 9.37 18.13 -21.73
CA ALA A 23 9.59 16.73 -21.36
C ALA A 23 10.51 16.58 -20.12
N GLN A 24 11.49 17.47 -19.96
CA GLN A 24 12.42 17.45 -18.84
C GLN A 24 11.84 18.09 -17.56
N GLN A 25 10.84 18.96 -17.66
CA GLN A 25 10.05 19.45 -16.52
C GLN A 25 9.00 18.43 -16.07
N ASP A 26 8.33 17.74 -17.00
CA ASP A 26 7.39 16.64 -16.67
C ASP A 26 8.13 15.47 -15.99
N LEU A 27 9.27 15.05 -16.54
CA LEU A 27 10.14 14.03 -15.91
C LEU A 27 10.69 14.44 -14.53
N ALA A 28 10.84 15.74 -14.26
CA ALA A 28 11.31 16.24 -12.97
C ALA A 28 10.20 16.29 -11.90
N LEU A 29 8.94 16.47 -12.31
CA LEU A 29 7.77 16.41 -11.42
C LEU A 29 7.38 14.96 -11.08
N ASP A 30 7.59 14.02 -12.01
CA ASP A 30 7.26 12.59 -11.84
C ASP A 30 8.10 11.85 -10.79
N ASN A 31 9.22 12.44 -10.35
CA ASN A 31 10.15 11.85 -9.38
C ASN A 31 10.09 12.50 -7.99
N ILE A 32 9.12 13.37 -7.73
CA ILE A 32 8.94 13.98 -6.41
C ILE A 32 8.16 13.05 -5.49
N VAL A 33 8.68 12.86 -4.28
CA VAL A 33 8.09 12.05 -3.22
C VAL A 33 7.94 12.87 -1.94
N VAL A 34 6.94 12.55 -1.13
CA VAL A 34 6.68 13.22 0.15
C VAL A 34 6.83 12.25 1.33
N THR A 35 6.52 10.97 1.09
CA THR A 35 6.32 10.00 2.18
C THR A 35 7.60 9.72 2.98
N ALA A 36 8.79 9.95 2.41
CA ALA A 36 10.07 9.57 3.05
C ALA A 36 10.62 10.57 4.09
N ALA A 37 10.19 11.83 4.07
CA ALA A 37 10.62 12.86 5.03
C ALA A 37 9.50 13.81 5.48
N GLY A 38 8.29 13.65 4.92
CA GLY A 38 7.15 14.53 5.18
C GLY A 38 7.18 15.86 4.42
N TYR A 39 8.11 16.04 3.48
CA TYR A 39 8.15 17.15 2.53
C TYR A 39 8.57 16.67 1.13
N GLU A 40 8.26 17.48 0.11
CA GLU A 40 8.57 17.19 -1.29
C GLU A 40 10.09 17.18 -1.54
N GLN A 41 10.60 16.04 -2.01
CA GLN A 41 11.98 15.86 -2.42
C GLN A 41 12.08 14.85 -3.57
N THR A 42 13.23 14.77 -4.24
CA THR A 42 13.41 13.80 -5.31
C THR A 42 13.54 12.38 -4.75
N GLN A 43 13.09 11.37 -5.53
CA GLN A 43 13.28 9.97 -5.19
C GLN A 43 14.74 9.60 -4.92
N THR A 44 15.70 10.24 -5.61
CA THR A 44 17.14 10.00 -5.44
C THR A 44 17.72 10.63 -4.18
N GLU A 45 17.09 11.65 -3.62
CA GLU A 45 17.48 12.29 -2.35
C GLU A 45 16.76 11.68 -1.14
N ALA A 46 15.58 11.07 -1.34
CA ALA A 46 14.79 10.50 -0.26
C ALA A 46 15.57 9.50 0.64
N PRO A 47 15.54 9.64 1.98
CA PRO A 47 16.26 8.78 2.92
C PRO A 47 15.52 7.46 3.19
N ALA A 48 15.15 6.75 2.11
CA ALA A 48 14.51 5.43 2.16
C ALA A 48 14.60 4.70 0.79
N SER A 49 14.41 3.39 0.83
CA SER A 49 14.17 2.54 -0.35
C SER A 49 12.76 2.72 -0.94
N ILE A 50 12.52 3.85 -1.61
CA ILE A 50 11.22 4.22 -2.18
C ILE A 50 11.06 3.86 -3.67
N SER A 51 9.84 3.60 -4.11
CA SER A 51 9.43 3.45 -5.52
C SER A 51 8.13 4.21 -5.78
N VAL A 52 7.94 4.66 -7.01
CA VAL A 52 6.76 5.46 -7.40
C VAL A 52 6.10 4.81 -8.61
N VAL A 53 4.79 4.57 -8.50
CA VAL A 53 3.93 4.23 -9.64
C VAL A 53 3.28 5.52 -10.12
N THR A 54 3.76 6.05 -11.25
CA THR A 54 3.35 7.36 -11.78
C THR A 54 1.96 7.34 -12.42
N ARG A 55 1.35 8.52 -12.56
CA ARG A 55 0.09 8.70 -13.29
C ARG A 55 0.16 8.13 -14.71
N GLU A 56 1.25 8.43 -15.41
CA GLU A 56 1.49 7.96 -16.76
C GLU A 56 1.47 6.41 -16.82
N SER A 57 2.09 5.74 -15.83
CA SER A 57 2.07 4.28 -15.73
C SER A 57 0.67 3.75 -15.50
N LEU A 58 -0.09 4.37 -14.59
CA LEU A 58 -1.47 4.00 -14.27
C LEU A 58 -2.44 4.21 -15.45
N GLU A 59 -2.13 5.10 -16.39
CA GLU A 59 -2.95 5.34 -17.59
C GLU A 59 -2.59 4.48 -18.79
N LYS A 60 -1.29 4.32 -19.04
CA LYS A 60 -0.79 3.60 -20.22
C LYS A 60 -0.92 2.09 -20.05
N ARG A 61 -0.84 1.61 -18.81
CA ARG A 61 -0.94 0.19 -18.48
C ARG A 61 -2.37 -0.15 -18.08
N ALA A 62 -2.76 -1.38 -18.39
CA ALA A 62 -4.12 -1.87 -18.17
C ALA A 62 -4.35 -2.35 -16.72
N TYR A 63 -3.77 -1.69 -15.71
CA TYR A 63 -3.95 -2.12 -14.33
C TYR A 63 -5.44 -2.12 -13.95
N ARG A 64 -5.86 -3.22 -13.32
CA ARG A 64 -7.27 -3.42 -12.92
C ARG A 64 -7.58 -2.74 -11.61
N ASP A 65 -6.63 -2.79 -10.68
CA ASP A 65 -6.71 -2.21 -9.34
C ASP A 65 -5.31 -1.85 -8.83
N ILE A 66 -5.26 -1.36 -7.58
CA ILE A 66 -4.03 -0.93 -6.93
C ILE A 66 -3.09 -2.11 -6.68
N THR A 67 -3.61 -3.28 -6.30
CA THR A 67 -2.80 -4.47 -6.04
C THR A 67 -2.09 -4.95 -7.31
N ASP A 68 -2.75 -4.91 -8.48
CA ASP A 68 -2.13 -5.19 -9.79
C ASP A 68 -1.06 -4.14 -10.16
N ALA A 69 -1.31 -2.85 -9.87
CA ALA A 69 -0.34 -1.78 -10.11
C ALA A 69 0.93 -1.93 -9.26
N LEU A 70 0.80 -2.50 -8.06
CA LEU A 70 1.90 -2.71 -7.13
C LEU A 70 2.78 -3.92 -7.48
N GLN A 71 2.31 -4.86 -8.30
CA GLN A 71 3.08 -6.07 -8.65
C GLN A 71 4.39 -5.75 -9.40
N ASP A 72 4.45 -4.63 -10.11
CA ASP A 72 5.67 -4.22 -10.84
C ASP A 72 6.76 -3.65 -9.91
N VAL A 73 6.41 -3.31 -8.67
CA VAL A 73 7.32 -2.68 -7.71
C VAL A 73 8.25 -3.74 -7.07
N PRO A 74 9.59 -3.56 -7.08
CA PRO A 74 10.51 -4.50 -6.43
C PRO A 74 10.21 -4.62 -4.93
N GLY A 75 10.37 -5.81 -4.33
CA GLY A 75 10.14 -6.02 -2.90
C GLY A 75 8.66 -6.20 -2.50
N VAL A 76 7.72 -6.01 -3.44
CA VAL A 76 6.28 -6.16 -3.22
C VAL A 76 5.81 -7.53 -3.68
N VAL A 77 5.02 -8.19 -2.85
CA VAL A 77 4.36 -9.46 -3.17
C VAL A 77 2.89 -9.34 -2.80
N VAL A 78 2.00 -9.58 -3.77
CA VAL A 78 0.59 -9.85 -3.46
C VAL A 78 0.52 -11.29 -2.97
N THR A 79 0.12 -11.44 -1.71
CA THR A 79 -0.02 -12.70 -0.98
C THR A 79 -1.49 -13.03 -0.79
N GLY A 80 -1.78 -14.32 -0.58
CA GLY A 80 -3.15 -14.81 -0.58
C GLY A 80 -3.60 -15.14 -2.00
N GLY A 81 -4.91 -15.06 -2.23
CA GLY A 81 -5.60 -15.36 -3.47
C GLY A 81 -7.10 -15.43 -3.16
N GLY A 82 -7.93 -15.53 -4.19
CA GLY A 82 -9.37 -15.40 -3.99
C GLY A 82 -9.72 -14.08 -3.27
N ASP A 83 -10.54 -14.17 -2.23
CA ASP A 83 -10.98 -13.01 -1.45
C ASP A 83 -9.98 -12.49 -0.41
N GLY A 84 -8.82 -13.15 -0.27
CA GLY A 84 -7.81 -12.90 0.76
C GLY A 84 -6.55 -12.17 0.27
N GLU A 85 -6.57 -11.58 -0.93
CA GLU A 85 -5.42 -10.86 -1.49
C GLU A 85 -4.99 -9.67 -0.63
N ASP A 86 -3.71 -9.63 -0.24
CA ASP A 86 -3.13 -8.55 0.54
C ASP A 86 -1.67 -8.28 0.13
N VAL A 87 -1.10 -7.16 0.56
CA VAL A 87 0.23 -6.71 0.11
C VAL A 87 1.28 -6.92 1.19
N SER A 88 2.23 -7.81 0.90
CA SER A 88 3.40 -8.08 1.73
C SER A 88 4.64 -7.37 1.19
N LEU A 89 5.46 -6.83 2.09
CA LEU A 89 6.71 -6.13 1.78
C LEU A 89 7.90 -6.83 2.42
N ARG A 90 8.97 -7.08 1.67
CA ARG A 90 10.21 -7.71 2.18
C ARG A 90 10.00 -9.04 2.93
N GLY A 91 8.98 -9.80 2.54
CA GLY A 91 8.64 -11.09 3.15
C GLY A 91 7.95 -11.00 4.52
N MET A 92 7.57 -9.80 4.94
CA MET A 92 6.77 -9.56 6.13
C MET A 92 5.27 -9.68 5.82
N PRO A 93 4.45 -10.21 6.75
CA PRO A 93 3.00 -10.27 6.62
C PRO A 93 2.37 -8.92 6.29
N ALA A 94 1.24 -8.93 5.59
CA ALA A 94 0.57 -7.72 5.12
C ALA A 94 0.01 -6.80 6.23
N GLN A 95 -0.14 -7.31 7.47
CA GLN A 95 -0.48 -6.48 8.63
C GLN A 95 0.65 -5.49 9.01
N TYR A 96 1.86 -5.71 8.48
CA TYR A 96 3.01 -4.83 8.62
C TYR A 96 3.17 -3.85 7.45
N THR A 97 2.17 -3.75 6.58
CA THR A 97 2.12 -2.76 5.50
C THR A 97 1.11 -1.68 5.86
N LEU A 98 1.60 -0.47 6.15
CA LEU A 98 0.74 0.68 6.43
C LEU A 98 0.20 1.29 5.13
N TRP A 99 -1.11 1.42 5.03
CA TRP A 99 -1.79 2.09 3.93
C TRP A 99 -2.14 3.54 4.30
N LEU A 100 -1.76 4.46 3.43
CA LEU A 100 -2.07 5.88 3.54
C LEU A 100 -2.81 6.38 2.29
N VAL A 101 -3.74 7.31 2.49
CA VAL A 101 -4.34 8.12 1.41
C VAL A 101 -4.07 9.59 1.71
N ASP A 102 -3.26 10.22 0.85
CA ASP A 102 -2.73 11.58 1.05
C ASP A 102 -2.06 11.74 2.44
N GLY A 103 -1.28 10.75 2.86
CA GLY A 103 -0.60 10.74 4.14
C GLY A 103 -1.46 10.37 5.36
N ARG A 104 -2.78 10.16 5.18
CA ARG A 104 -3.71 9.77 6.25
C ARG A 104 -3.85 8.26 6.34
N ARG A 105 -3.74 7.72 7.55
CA ARG A 105 -3.87 6.28 7.86
C ARG A 105 -5.24 5.72 7.44
N GLN A 106 -5.27 4.47 7.00
CA GLN A 106 -6.48 3.71 6.70
C GLN A 106 -6.51 2.46 7.61
N THR A 107 -7.43 2.40 8.58
CA THR A 107 -7.42 1.37 9.64
C THR A 107 -8.75 0.64 9.75
N SER A 108 -8.86 -0.52 9.10
CA SER A 108 -10.10 -1.29 9.11
C SER A 108 -9.96 -2.72 9.63
N ARG A 109 -8.75 -3.22 9.93
CA ARG A 109 -8.51 -4.65 10.15
C ARG A 109 -9.28 -5.19 11.37
N GLU A 110 -9.40 -4.39 12.41
CA GLU A 110 -10.09 -4.73 13.66
C GLU A 110 -11.60 -4.94 13.52
N SER A 111 -12.23 -4.51 12.42
CA SER A 111 -13.64 -4.87 12.14
C SER A 111 -13.81 -6.35 11.77
N GLN A 112 -12.71 -7.08 11.58
CA GLN A 112 -12.71 -8.53 11.46
C GLN A 112 -12.33 -9.18 12.78
N PRO A 113 -13.06 -10.23 13.24
CA PRO A 113 -12.82 -10.87 14.53
C PRO A 113 -11.39 -11.36 14.77
N SER A 114 -10.66 -11.69 13.70
CA SER A 114 -9.28 -12.20 13.77
C SER A 114 -8.27 -11.22 13.18
N GLY A 115 -8.61 -9.94 13.00
CA GLY A 115 -7.74 -8.96 12.33
C GLY A 115 -7.40 -9.31 10.86
N GLY A 116 -8.23 -10.15 10.22
CA GLY A 116 -7.95 -10.73 8.91
C GLY A 116 -7.78 -9.68 7.80
N GLY A 117 -6.87 -9.94 6.86
CA GLY A 117 -6.65 -9.11 5.67
C GLY A 117 -7.62 -9.37 4.51
N GLY A 118 -7.32 -8.82 3.33
CA GLY A 118 -8.02 -9.14 2.08
C GLY A 118 -9.09 -8.15 1.63
N PHE A 119 -9.32 -7.08 2.40
CA PHE A 119 -10.37 -6.09 2.10
C PHE A 119 -9.92 -4.63 2.30
N GLN A 120 -8.74 -4.41 2.87
CA GLN A 120 -8.17 -3.07 3.09
C GLN A 120 -8.02 -2.32 1.76
N LYS A 121 -7.65 -3.05 0.70
CA LYS A 121 -7.54 -2.49 -0.66
C LYS A 121 -8.85 -1.92 -1.21
N ASP A 122 -9.99 -2.43 -0.72
CA ASP A 122 -11.31 -1.99 -1.17
C ASP A 122 -11.67 -0.61 -0.58
N TRP A 123 -10.95 -0.15 0.45
CA TRP A 123 -11.15 1.18 1.04
C TRP A 123 -10.37 2.29 0.34
N LEU A 124 -9.58 1.94 -0.68
CA LEU A 124 -8.71 2.87 -1.38
C LEU A 124 -9.46 3.60 -2.51
N PRO A 125 -9.00 4.80 -2.93
CA PRO A 125 -9.56 5.49 -4.08
C PRO A 125 -9.43 4.69 -5.40
N PRO A 126 -10.34 4.88 -6.38
CA PRO A 126 -10.22 4.21 -7.67
C PRO A 126 -9.01 4.74 -8.45
N LEU A 127 -8.45 3.92 -9.36
CA LEU A 127 -7.26 4.28 -10.15
C LEU A 127 -7.40 5.60 -10.89
N SER A 128 -8.60 5.99 -11.34
CA SER A 128 -8.88 7.28 -12.02
C SER A 128 -8.67 8.52 -11.14
N ALA A 129 -8.76 8.37 -9.82
CA ALA A 129 -8.59 9.45 -8.84
C ALA A 129 -7.15 9.58 -8.30
N ILE A 130 -6.27 8.64 -8.64
CA ILE A 130 -4.90 8.56 -8.13
C ILE A 130 -3.96 9.37 -9.04
N GLU A 131 -3.11 10.21 -8.43
CA GLU A 131 -2.00 10.86 -9.12
C GLU A 131 -0.80 9.91 -9.19
N ARG A 132 -0.40 9.35 -8.04
CA ARG A 132 0.70 8.40 -7.96
C ARG A 132 0.58 7.53 -6.71
N ILE A 133 1.31 6.42 -6.70
CA ILE A 133 1.43 5.55 -5.53
C ILE A 133 2.90 5.54 -5.11
N GLU A 134 3.18 5.97 -3.88
CA GLU A 134 4.51 5.94 -3.27
C GLU A 134 4.63 4.69 -2.39
N VAL A 135 5.68 3.89 -2.60
CA VAL A 135 5.93 2.64 -1.86
C VAL A 135 7.28 2.72 -1.19
N ILE A 136 7.30 2.82 0.14
CA ILE A 136 8.50 2.73 0.97
C ILE A 136 8.63 1.30 1.48
N ARG A 137 9.81 0.70 1.28
CA ARG A 137 10.11 -0.65 1.77
C ARG A 137 11.03 -0.56 2.97
N GLY A 138 10.70 -1.30 4.02
CA GLY A 138 11.35 -1.24 5.32
C GLY A 138 10.67 -0.26 6.27
N PRO A 139 11.06 -0.28 7.55
CA PRO A 139 10.34 0.39 8.61
C PRO A 139 10.30 1.91 8.47
N MET A 140 9.16 2.49 8.84
CA MET A 140 8.92 3.93 8.82
C MET A 140 8.16 4.43 10.05
N SER A 141 8.21 3.69 11.16
CA SER A 141 7.50 4.07 12.39
C SER A 141 7.97 5.41 12.96
N THR A 142 9.21 5.85 12.72
CA THR A 142 9.67 7.19 13.13
C THR A 142 8.76 8.33 12.63
N LEU A 143 8.14 8.20 11.46
CA LEU A 143 7.21 9.22 10.94
C LEU A 143 5.73 8.85 11.09
N TYR A 144 5.40 7.55 11.07
CA TYR A 144 4.01 7.09 10.93
C TYR A 144 3.48 6.22 12.09
N GLY A 145 4.32 5.88 13.07
CA GLY A 145 3.94 5.08 14.24
C GLY A 145 3.70 3.60 13.90
N SER A 146 2.68 3.01 14.53
CA SER A 146 2.36 1.58 14.44
C SER A 146 2.18 1.08 13.00
N ASP A 147 2.37 -0.22 12.78
CA ASP A 147 2.11 -0.99 11.54
C ASP A 147 3.10 -0.73 10.40
N ALA A 148 3.86 0.36 10.44
CA ALA A 148 4.88 0.69 9.44
C ALA A 148 6.18 -0.13 9.62
N ILE A 149 6.07 -1.45 9.84
CA ILE A 149 7.20 -2.37 10.02
C ILE A 149 7.76 -2.84 8.65
N GLY A 150 6.90 -3.40 7.80
CA GLY A 150 7.28 -3.89 6.46
C GLY A 150 7.43 -2.75 5.46
N GLY A 151 6.64 -1.70 5.63
CA GLY A 151 6.75 -0.46 4.86
C GLY A 151 5.45 0.33 4.82
N VAL A 152 5.44 1.32 3.94
CA VAL A 152 4.33 2.27 3.78
C VAL A 152 3.95 2.35 2.31
N ILE A 153 2.66 2.26 2.03
CA ILE A 153 2.08 2.52 0.71
C ILE A 153 1.18 3.74 0.83
N ASN A 154 1.60 4.85 0.22
CA ASN A 154 0.87 6.11 0.24
C ASN A 154 0.28 6.42 -1.14
N ILE A 155 -1.04 6.51 -1.20
CA ILE A 155 -1.79 6.84 -2.40
C ILE A 155 -1.99 8.34 -2.41
N ILE A 156 -1.36 9.00 -3.37
CA ILE A 156 -1.52 10.43 -3.58
C ILE A 156 -2.63 10.62 -4.60
N THR A 157 -3.69 11.30 -4.20
CA THR A 157 -4.83 11.60 -5.08
C THR A 157 -4.52 12.81 -5.96
N ARG A 158 -5.24 12.90 -7.09
CA ARG A 158 -5.14 14.03 -8.01
C ARG A 158 -5.48 15.33 -7.29
N LYS A 159 -4.83 16.43 -7.67
CA LYS A 159 -5.23 17.78 -7.23
C LYS A 159 -6.52 18.21 -7.95
N VAL A 160 -7.18 19.24 -7.41
CA VAL A 160 -8.30 19.90 -8.10
C VAL A 160 -7.81 20.40 -9.47
N ALA A 161 -8.56 20.09 -10.52
CA ALA A 161 -8.24 20.52 -11.87
C ALA A 161 -8.56 22.01 -12.07
N GLU A 162 -7.75 22.70 -12.87
CA GLU A 162 -7.97 24.12 -13.21
C GLU A 162 -9.26 24.32 -14.02
N ASP A 163 -9.60 23.38 -14.89
CA ASP A 163 -10.85 23.30 -15.63
C ASP A 163 -11.66 22.08 -15.19
N TRP A 164 -12.97 22.09 -15.48
CA TRP A 164 -13.79 20.90 -15.25
C TRP A 164 -13.32 19.74 -16.13
N VAL A 165 -12.92 18.66 -15.48
CA VAL A 165 -12.55 17.38 -16.11
C VAL A 165 -13.50 16.31 -15.60
N THR A 166 -14.09 15.56 -16.53
CA THR A 166 -14.88 14.35 -16.21
C THR A 166 -14.28 13.14 -16.89
N GLN A 167 -13.96 12.12 -16.10
CA GLN A 167 -13.48 10.83 -16.60
C GLN A 167 -14.45 9.72 -16.19
N LEU A 168 -14.97 9.00 -17.18
CA LEU A 168 -15.74 7.77 -16.98
C LEU A 168 -14.93 6.60 -17.51
N ARG A 169 -14.61 5.64 -16.65
CA ARG A 169 -13.99 4.37 -17.00
C ARG A 169 -14.98 3.24 -16.80
N THR A 170 -15.17 2.40 -17.82
CA THR A 170 -15.97 1.17 -17.73
C THR A 170 -15.14 -0.01 -18.20
N GLU A 171 -15.17 -1.10 -17.44
CA GLU A 171 -14.27 -2.24 -17.59
C GLU A 171 -15.07 -3.53 -17.46
N ALA A 172 -14.72 -4.52 -18.28
CA ALA A 172 -15.27 -5.86 -18.20
C ALA A 172 -14.14 -6.90 -18.28
N THR A 173 -14.17 -7.86 -17.37
CA THR A 173 -13.31 -9.06 -17.39
C THR A 173 -14.18 -10.27 -17.69
N ILE A 174 -13.84 -10.97 -18.77
CA ILE A 174 -14.45 -12.23 -19.15
C ILE A 174 -13.44 -13.35 -18.91
N GLN A 175 -13.79 -14.28 -18.03
CA GLN A 175 -12.96 -15.44 -17.72
C GLN A 175 -13.06 -16.47 -18.86
N GLU A 176 -11.95 -17.15 -19.20
CA GLU A 176 -11.98 -18.25 -20.17
C GLU A 176 -12.65 -19.50 -19.57
N ASP A 177 -12.37 -19.78 -18.29
CA ASP A 177 -13.04 -20.83 -17.54
C ASP A 177 -14.45 -20.39 -17.13
N SER A 178 -15.44 -21.22 -17.46
CA SER A 178 -16.85 -21.00 -17.10
C SER A 178 -17.16 -21.20 -15.61
N ASP A 179 -16.25 -21.81 -14.87
CA ASP A 179 -16.34 -21.93 -13.42
C ASP A 179 -15.75 -20.71 -12.69
N SER A 180 -15.04 -19.82 -13.40
CA SER A 180 -14.59 -18.54 -12.86
C SER A 180 -15.62 -17.42 -13.10
N GLY A 181 -15.76 -16.51 -12.14
CA GLY A 181 -16.70 -15.40 -12.18
C GLY A 181 -16.25 -14.23 -13.04
N ASN A 182 -17.11 -13.78 -13.96
CA ASN A 182 -16.88 -12.55 -14.72
C ASN A 182 -17.00 -11.30 -13.83
N GLU A 183 -16.35 -10.22 -14.26
CA GLU A 183 -16.28 -8.97 -13.50
C GLU A 183 -16.66 -7.76 -14.36
N PHE A 184 -17.31 -6.77 -13.73
CA PHE A 184 -17.62 -5.48 -14.32
C PHE A 184 -17.30 -4.37 -13.33
N ASN A 185 -16.59 -3.33 -13.77
CA ASN A 185 -16.18 -2.19 -12.95
C ASN A 185 -16.47 -0.87 -13.67
N ASN A 186 -17.02 0.10 -12.95
CA ASN A 186 -17.28 1.44 -13.47
C ASN A 186 -16.77 2.45 -12.49
N GLN A 187 -16.04 3.44 -12.99
CA GLN A 187 -15.46 4.52 -12.20
C GLN A 187 -15.83 5.85 -12.83
N LEU A 188 -16.24 6.79 -12.01
CA LEU A 188 -16.49 8.18 -12.36
C LEU A 188 -15.55 9.06 -11.53
N TYR A 189 -14.79 9.91 -12.20
CA TYR A 189 -14.00 10.97 -11.57
C TYR A 189 -14.43 12.30 -12.17
N VAL A 190 -14.74 13.27 -11.31
CA VAL A 190 -15.07 14.64 -11.71
C VAL A 190 -14.25 15.59 -10.86
N SER A 191 -13.60 16.58 -11.47
CA SER A 191 -12.80 17.58 -10.76
C SER A 191 -12.89 18.92 -11.46
N GLY A 192 -12.96 20.01 -10.71
CA GLY A 192 -12.93 21.36 -11.27
C GLY A 192 -13.17 22.47 -10.24
N PRO A 193 -13.04 23.75 -10.65
CA PRO A 193 -13.27 24.88 -9.78
C PRO A 193 -14.77 25.17 -9.62
N LEU A 194 -15.19 25.39 -8.37
CA LEU A 194 -16.45 26.06 -8.02
C LEU A 194 -16.27 27.59 -8.00
N ALA A 195 -15.06 28.04 -7.64
CA ALA A 195 -14.61 29.41 -7.77
C ALA A 195 -13.13 29.40 -8.12
N ASP A 196 -12.77 30.02 -9.24
CA ASP A 196 -11.39 30.03 -9.78
C ASP A 196 -10.37 30.41 -8.70
N ASP A 197 -9.30 29.61 -8.61
CA ASP A 197 -8.16 29.76 -7.68
C ASP A 197 -8.51 29.79 -6.19
N VAL A 198 -9.76 29.52 -5.80
CA VAL A 198 -10.23 29.65 -4.41
C VAL A 198 -10.93 28.39 -3.92
N LEU A 199 -11.89 27.85 -4.68
CA LEU A 199 -12.72 26.73 -4.23
C LEU A 199 -12.82 25.66 -5.29
N GLY A 200 -12.37 24.46 -4.98
CA GLY A 200 -12.35 23.30 -5.84
C GLY A 200 -13.24 22.16 -5.34
N LEU A 201 -13.80 21.39 -6.26
CA LEU A 201 -14.58 20.18 -5.96
C LEU A 201 -14.01 18.98 -6.71
N GLN A 202 -13.86 17.86 -6.01
CA GLN A 202 -13.62 16.55 -6.59
C GLN A 202 -14.70 15.59 -6.15
N LEU A 203 -15.19 14.78 -7.09
CA LEU A 203 -16.16 13.71 -6.85
C LEU A 203 -15.65 12.42 -7.47
N THR A 204 -15.70 11.34 -6.71
CA THR A 204 -15.40 9.99 -7.19
C THR A 204 -16.56 9.06 -6.94
N GLY A 205 -16.90 8.25 -7.93
CA GLY A 205 -17.85 7.17 -7.80
C GLY A 205 -17.27 5.88 -8.38
N GLN A 206 -17.53 4.74 -7.74
CA GLN A 206 -17.20 3.44 -8.29
C GLN A 206 -18.29 2.43 -7.98
N TYR A 207 -18.58 1.55 -8.94
CA TYR A 207 -19.39 0.36 -8.74
C TYR A 207 -18.73 -0.83 -9.43
N GLN A 208 -18.51 -1.89 -8.66
CA GLN A 208 -17.88 -3.12 -9.11
C GLN A 208 -18.77 -4.31 -8.76
N HIS A 209 -18.89 -5.24 -9.70
CA HIS A 209 -19.61 -6.48 -9.54
C HIS A 209 -18.77 -7.63 -10.08
N ARG A 210 -18.51 -8.63 -9.23
CA ARG A 210 -17.88 -9.89 -9.60
C ARG A 210 -18.85 -11.03 -9.32
N GLN A 211 -18.98 -11.93 -10.28
CA GLN A 211 -19.72 -13.18 -10.09
C GLN A 211 -18.93 -14.11 -9.17
N GLU A 212 -19.64 -15.02 -8.50
CA GLU A 212 -18.97 -16.05 -7.69
C GLU A 212 -18.34 -17.12 -8.58
N ASP A 213 -17.21 -17.65 -8.12
CA ASP A 213 -16.61 -18.83 -8.73
C ASP A 213 -17.34 -20.12 -8.32
N LYS A 214 -17.28 -21.13 -9.18
CA LYS A 214 -17.58 -22.53 -8.88
C LYS A 214 -16.30 -23.32 -8.60
N ILE A 215 -15.35 -22.67 -7.95
CA ILE A 215 -14.04 -23.20 -7.60
C ILE A 215 -13.92 -23.08 -6.09
N GLU A 216 -13.74 -24.21 -5.39
CA GLU A 216 -13.61 -24.19 -3.92
C GLU A 216 -12.41 -23.32 -3.52
N ARG A 217 -12.62 -22.42 -2.56
CA ARG A 217 -11.64 -21.40 -2.12
C ARG A 217 -11.22 -20.41 -3.20
N GLY A 218 -11.96 -20.37 -4.31
CA GLY A 218 -11.92 -19.26 -5.26
C GLY A 218 -12.58 -18.01 -4.67
N TYR A 219 -12.93 -17.10 -5.56
CA TYR A 219 -13.44 -15.79 -5.18
C TYR A 219 -14.97 -15.81 -5.01
N ALA A 220 -15.46 -15.14 -3.97
CA ALA A 220 -16.86 -14.94 -3.69
C ALA A 220 -17.55 -14.08 -4.76
N LYS A 221 -18.89 -14.12 -4.76
CA LYS A 221 -19.66 -13.04 -5.38
C LYS A 221 -19.29 -11.75 -4.64
N ARG A 222 -18.98 -10.69 -5.37
CA ARG A 222 -18.68 -9.39 -4.79
C ARG A 222 -19.50 -8.28 -5.43
N GLU A 223 -20.14 -7.47 -4.61
CA GLU A 223 -20.67 -6.16 -4.99
C GLU A 223 -19.95 -5.11 -4.16
N PHE A 224 -19.43 -4.07 -4.82
CA PHE A 224 -18.70 -3.01 -4.15
C PHE A 224 -19.13 -1.66 -4.71
N SER A 225 -19.35 -0.70 -3.82
CA SER A 225 -19.63 0.68 -4.20
C SER A 225 -18.79 1.66 -3.39
N ASN A 226 -18.38 2.74 -4.03
CA ASN A 226 -17.63 3.82 -3.41
C ASN A 226 -18.16 5.16 -3.90
N LEU A 227 -18.39 6.09 -2.98
CA LEU A 227 -18.69 7.48 -3.23
C LEU A 227 -17.80 8.34 -2.35
N ALA A 228 -17.05 9.26 -2.95
CA ALA A 228 -16.25 10.23 -2.20
C ALA A 228 -16.35 11.63 -2.81
N ALA A 229 -16.19 12.62 -1.95
CA ALA A 229 -16.15 14.03 -2.31
C ALA A 229 -15.02 14.73 -1.55
N ARG A 230 -14.27 15.59 -2.23
CA ARG A 230 -13.34 16.53 -1.60
C ARG A 230 -13.71 17.95 -1.99
N LEU A 231 -13.83 18.82 -0.99
CA LEU A 231 -13.92 20.26 -1.16
C LEU A 231 -12.59 20.88 -0.73
N SER A 232 -11.91 21.58 -1.63
CA SER A 232 -10.63 22.24 -1.35
C SER A 232 -10.79 23.75 -1.40
N LEU A 233 -10.32 24.45 -0.38
CA LEU A 233 -10.38 25.90 -0.22
C LEU A 233 -8.96 26.45 -0.09
N GLU A 234 -8.52 27.20 -1.10
CA GLU A 234 -7.33 28.05 -1.03
C GLU A 234 -7.71 29.33 -0.28
N ALA A 235 -7.62 29.28 1.06
CA ALA A 235 -8.02 30.39 1.92
C ALA A 235 -7.14 31.63 1.70
N THR A 236 -5.85 31.40 1.42
CA THR A 236 -4.86 32.39 0.99
C THR A 236 -3.80 31.69 0.12
N PRO A 237 -2.92 32.41 -0.60
CA PRO A 237 -1.84 31.76 -1.37
C PRO A 237 -0.89 30.88 -0.55
N ASP A 238 -0.85 31.07 0.77
CA ASP A 238 0.01 30.34 1.70
C ASP A 238 -0.76 29.32 2.56
N HIS A 239 -2.10 29.23 2.45
CA HIS A 239 -2.91 28.37 3.31
C HIS A 239 -4.07 27.74 2.54
N SER A 240 -4.10 26.40 2.53
CA SER A 240 -5.16 25.60 1.93
C SER A 240 -5.85 24.74 2.98
N LEU A 241 -7.15 24.50 2.79
CA LEU A 241 -7.99 23.66 3.62
C LEU A 241 -8.70 22.63 2.73
N SER A 242 -8.83 21.38 3.17
CA SER A 242 -9.66 20.40 2.49
C SER A 242 -10.63 19.71 3.43
N LEU A 243 -11.85 19.46 2.95
CA LEU A 243 -12.83 18.60 3.59
C LEU A 243 -13.06 17.38 2.69
N ASP A 244 -12.74 16.21 3.20
CA ASP A 244 -12.91 14.92 2.55
C ASP A 244 -14.04 14.15 3.21
N VAL A 245 -14.93 13.58 2.40
CA VAL A 245 -15.99 12.68 2.86
C VAL A 245 -16.06 11.49 1.92
N SER A 246 -16.04 10.27 2.46
CA SER A 246 -16.22 9.05 1.68
C SER A 246 -17.13 8.04 2.37
N ARG A 247 -17.85 7.26 1.56
CA ARG A 247 -18.63 6.10 1.98
C ARG A 247 -18.37 4.96 0.99
N ARG A 248 -18.05 3.79 1.52
CA ARG A 248 -17.77 2.57 0.77
C ARG A 248 -18.56 1.42 1.36
N GLU A 249 -19.07 0.55 0.49
CA GLU A 249 -19.88 -0.60 0.88
C GLU A 249 -19.42 -1.82 0.07
N GLN A 250 -19.28 -2.94 0.75
CA GLN A 250 -18.83 -4.20 0.18
C GLN A 250 -19.74 -5.33 0.66
N ASP A 251 -20.38 -6.01 -0.28
CA ASP A 251 -21.13 -7.23 -0.04
C ASP A 251 -20.37 -8.40 -0.67
N ARG A 252 -20.14 -9.45 0.13
CA ARG A 252 -19.57 -10.72 -0.32
C ARG A 252 -20.54 -11.85 -0.01
N THR A 253 -20.79 -12.71 -1.00
CA THR A 253 -21.58 -13.93 -0.81
C THR A 253 -20.78 -15.13 -1.28
N SER A 254 -20.61 -16.09 -0.39
CA SER A 254 -19.88 -17.33 -0.64
C SER A 254 -20.78 -18.53 -0.36
N ARG A 255 -20.94 -19.43 -1.32
CA ARG A 255 -21.83 -20.60 -1.23
C ARG A 255 -21.04 -21.89 -1.14
N ALA A 256 -21.60 -22.85 -0.41
CA ALA A 256 -21.04 -24.19 -0.29
C ALA A 256 -21.04 -24.92 -1.65
N GLY A 257 -19.90 -25.50 -2.03
CA GLY A 257 -19.68 -26.12 -3.34
C GLY A 257 -19.44 -25.13 -4.48
N PHE A 258 -19.31 -23.85 -4.15
CA PHE A 258 -18.87 -22.78 -5.03
C PHE A 258 -17.54 -22.25 -4.48
N SER A 259 -17.48 -21.01 -4.01
CA SER A 259 -16.29 -20.44 -3.38
C SER A 259 -15.99 -21.03 -1.99
N LEU A 260 -16.95 -21.68 -1.33
CA LEU A 260 -16.72 -22.42 -0.07
C LEU A 260 -16.68 -23.94 -0.30
N PRO A 261 -15.92 -24.69 0.53
CA PRO A 261 -15.97 -26.14 0.51
C PRO A 261 -17.39 -26.67 0.72
N GLU A 262 -17.79 -27.75 0.02
CA GLU A 262 -19.15 -28.33 0.07
C GLU A 262 -19.69 -28.60 1.50
N ARG A 263 -18.79 -28.89 2.44
CA ARG A 263 -19.11 -29.15 3.86
C ARG A 263 -19.45 -27.90 4.67
N SER A 264 -19.30 -26.72 4.09
CA SER A 264 -19.51 -25.43 4.75
C SER A 264 -20.98 -25.02 4.66
N SER A 265 -21.36 -23.98 5.39
CA SER A 265 -22.63 -23.28 5.16
C SER A 265 -22.36 -22.04 4.33
N ASP A 266 -23.36 -21.62 3.56
CA ASP A 266 -23.31 -20.35 2.85
C ASP A 266 -23.02 -19.21 3.83
N ALA A 267 -22.22 -18.24 3.39
CA ALA A 267 -21.81 -17.09 4.16
C ALA A 267 -22.08 -15.82 3.36
N GLU A 268 -22.53 -14.80 4.07
CA GLU A 268 -22.68 -13.44 3.55
C GLU A 268 -21.94 -12.50 4.49
N THR A 269 -21.25 -11.52 3.94
CA THR A 269 -20.54 -10.49 4.70
C THR A 269 -20.79 -9.16 4.04
N GLU A 270 -21.34 -8.24 4.83
CA GLU A 270 -21.54 -6.85 4.43
C GLU A 270 -20.62 -6.00 5.30
N ASN A 271 -19.75 -5.22 4.66
CA ASN A 271 -18.86 -4.27 5.30
C ASN A 271 -19.16 -2.85 4.79
N ARG A 272 -19.21 -1.89 5.71
CA ARG A 272 -19.39 -0.47 5.39
C ARG A 272 -18.24 0.31 5.99
N HIS A 273 -17.76 1.30 5.25
CA HIS A 273 -16.65 2.13 5.69
C HIS A 273 -16.94 3.60 5.37
N LYS A 274 -16.79 4.47 6.35
CA LYS A 274 -17.00 5.91 6.22
C LYS A 274 -15.78 6.67 6.73
N THR A 275 -15.45 7.75 6.04
CA THR A 275 -14.36 8.63 6.43
C THR A 275 -14.80 10.07 6.29
N VAL A 276 -14.49 10.89 7.30
CA VAL A 276 -14.59 12.35 7.24
C VAL A 276 -13.28 12.92 7.72
N ALA A 277 -12.64 13.77 6.92
CA ALA A 277 -11.38 14.38 7.30
C ALA A 277 -11.32 15.86 6.93
N LEU A 278 -10.75 16.66 7.84
CA LEU A 278 -10.46 18.08 7.64
C LEU A 278 -8.95 18.25 7.69
N SER A 279 -8.36 18.75 6.61
CA SER A 279 -6.92 18.98 6.50
C SER A 279 -6.61 20.48 6.32
N HIS A 280 -5.46 20.90 6.83
CA HIS A 280 -4.88 22.23 6.67
C HIS A 280 -3.42 22.11 6.24
N GLN A 281 -3.05 22.75 5.13
CA GLN A 281 -1.66 22.96 4.75
C GLN A 281 -1.34 24.45 4.86
N GLY A 282 -0.19 24.78 5.44
CA GLY A 282 0.19 26.16 5.73
C GLY A 282 1.66 26.42 5.44
N ASN A 283 1.93 27.55 4.79
CA ASN A 283 3.24 28.15 4.66
C ASN A 283 3.31 29.39 5.56
N TRP A 284 4.10 29.29 6.63
CA TRP A 284 4.21 30.34 7.64
C TRP A 284 5.44 31.22 7.41
N GLY A 285 6.05 31.13 6.22
CA GLY A 285 7.22 31.87 5.78
C GLY A 285 8.55 31.25 6.22
N LEU A 286 8.70 30.90 7.51
CA LEU A 286 9.90 30.22 8.01
C LEU A 286 9.74 28.70 8.11
N LEU A 287 8.51 28.21 8.12
CA LEU A 287 8.20 26.80 8.25
C LEU A 287 6.92 26.48 7.48
N THR A 288 6.72 25.21 7.15
CA THR A 288 5.47 24.70 6.58
C THR A 288 4.82 23.72 7.54
N SER A 289 3.50 23.53 7.39
CA SER A 289 2.73 22.56 8.17
C SER A 289 1.78 21.78 7.28
N ASP A 290 1.58 20.51 7.62
CA ASP A 290 0.50 19.65 7.14
C ASP A 290 -0.19 19.09 8.38
N SER A 291 -1.51 19.27 8.50
CA SER A 291 -2.26 18.85 9.68
C SER A 291 -3.63 18.37 9.28
N TYR A 292 -4.14 17.35 9.97
CA TYR A 292 -5.49 16.86 9.74
C TYR A 292 -6.15 16.33 11.00
N VAL A 293 -7.48 16.31 10.97
CA VAL A 293 -8.31 15.50 11.87
C VAL A 293 -9.17 14.60 11.01
N GLN A 294 -9.14 13.30 11.27
CA GLN A 294 -9.89 12.26 10.57
C GLN A 294 -10.78 11.50 11.55
N LEU A 295 -12.00 11.24 11.11
CA LEU A 295 -12.96 10.34 11.74
C LEU A 295 -13.22 9.19 10.76
N GLU A 296 -13.09 7.97 11.24
CA GLU A 296 -13.27 6.75 10.47
C GLU A 296 -14.22 5.81 11.21
N GLU A 297 -15.15 5.20 10.48
CA GLU A 297 -16.11 4.21 11.00
C GLU A 297 -16.09 3.01 10.04
N THR A 298 -15.79 1.81 10.56
CA THR A 298 -15.91 0.56 9.81
C THR A 298 -16.86 -0.40 10.51
N ASP A 299 -17.92 -0.79 9.82
CA ASP A 299 -18.99 -1.67 10.31
C ASP A 299 -18.96 -2.99 9.53
N ASN A 300 -18.85 -4.11 10.25
CA ASN A 300 -19.09 -5.46 9.75
C ASN A 300 -20.50 -5.88 10.15
N VAL A 301 -21.47 -5.52 9.31
CA VAL A 301 -22.90 -5.60 9.59
C VAL A 301 -23.34 -7.03 9.91
N GLY A 302 -22.75 -8.01 9.21
CA GLY A 302 -23.08 -9.42 9.39
C GLY A 302 -22.62 -10.00 10.74
N ARG A 303 -21.68 -9.35 11.42
CA ARG A 303 -21.16 -9.76 12.72
C ARG A 303 -21.43 -8.76 13.85
N ASP A 304 -22.09 -7.64 13.60
CA ASP A 304 -22.35 -6.61 14.61
C ASP A 304 -21.05 -6.18 15.31
N ILE A 305 -20.06 -5.83 14.48
CA ILE A 305 -18.74 -5.35 14.90
C ILE A 305 -18.52 -3.99 14.26
N GLU A 306 -18.23 -2.99 15.07
CA GLU A 306 -18.01 -1.61 14.64
C GLU A 306 -16.72 -1.08 15.23
N ILE A 307 -15.88 -0.44 14.40
CA ILE A 307 -14.71 0.30 14.88
C ILE A 307 -14.81 1.76 14.49
N HIS A 308 -14.57 2.62 15.47
CA HIS A 308 -14.48 4.06 15.33
C HIS A 308 -13.06 4.52 15.64
N ASN A 309 -12.43 5.22 14.71
CA ASN A 309 -11.09 5.77 14.89
C ASN A 309 -11.14 7.29 14.71
N THR A 310 -10.60 8.01 15.68
CA THR A 310 -10.35 9.45 15.57
C THR A 310 -8.85 9.69 15.58
N VAL A 311 -8.33 10.30 14.53
CA VAL A 311 -6.90 10.63 14.41
C VAL A 311 -6.73 12.13 14.24
N ALA A 312 -5.88 12.75 15.04
CA ALA A 312 -5.40 14.11 14.84
C ALA A 312 -3.89 14.09 14.67
N ASP A 313 -3.39 14.59 13.55
CA ASP A 313 -1.96 14.64 13.24
C ASP A 313 -1.55 16.04 12.79
N SER A 314 -0.34 16.43 13.18
CA SER A 314 0.23 17.70 12.76
C SER A 314 1.74 17.56 12.59
N ARG A 315 2.20 17.83 11.37
CA ARG A 315 3.60 17.82 10.97
C ARG A 315 4.05 19.21 10.56
N TRP A 316 5.27 19.57 10.96
CA TRP A 316 5.89 20.86 10.73
C TRP A 316 7.29 20.64 10.17
N VAL A 317 7.66 21.44 9.17
CA VAL A 317 8.98 21.38 8.54
C VAL A 317 9.64 22.75 8.62
N LEU A 318 10.80 22.82 9.26
CA LEU A 318 11.59 24.03 9.47
C LEU A 318 12.95 23.90 8.76
N PRO A 319 13.12 24.57 7.60
CA PRO A 319 14.42 24.72 6.98
C PRO A 319 15.31 25.69 7.78
N LEU A 320 16.46 25.22 8.28
CA LEU A 320 17.42 25.98 9.09
C LEU A 320 18.85 25.82 8.56
N GLY A 321 19.21 26.61 7.56
CA GLY A 321 20.54 26.51 6.94
C GLY A 321 20.70 25.18 6.21
N ASP A 322 21.66 24.36 6.66
CA ASP A 322 21.92 23.03 6.10
C ASP A 322 21.07 21.92 6.76
N HIS A 323 20.11 22.30 7.60
CA HIS A 323 19.23 21.40 8.33
C HIS A 323 17.79 21.52 7.84
N PHE A 324 17.11 20.40 7.65
CA PHE A 324 15.66 20.32 7.48
C PHE A 324 15.08 19.57 8.67
N VAL A 325 14.47 20.34 9.58
CA VAL A 325 13.94 19.78 10.82
C VAL A 325 12.45 19.52 10.64
N THR A 326 12.06 18.25 10.64
CA THR A 326 10.67 17.80 10.63
C THR A 326 10.26 17.39 12.04
N PHE A 327 9.17 17.94 12.56
CA PHE A 327 8.66 17.58 13.88
C PHE A 327 7.14 17.59 13.90
N GLY A 328 6.54 16.87 14.84
CA GLY A 328 5.10 16.80 14.90
C GLY A 328 4.59 15.94 16.04
N GLY A 329 3.29 15.75 16.04
CA GLY A 329 2.63 14.87 16.97
C GLY A 329 1.35 14.30 16.40
N THR A 330 1.00 13.13 16.92
CA THR A 330 -0.19 12.37 16.56
C THR A 330 -0.98 12.08 17.84
N TRP A 331 -2.30 12.14 17.77
CA TRP A 331 -3.22 11.67 18.80
C TRP A 331 -4.25 10.76 18.15
N GLU A 332 -4.55 9.64 18.78
CA GLU A 332 -5.46 8.63 18.28
C GLU A 332 -6.34 8.07 19.41
N ASP A 333 -7.62 7.91 19.09
CA ASP A 333 -8.66 7.29 19.91
C ASP A 333 -9.32 6.21 19.04
N GLU A 334 -9.15 4.95 19.45
CA GLU A 334 -9.73 3.79 18.79
C GLU A 334 -10.77 3.16 19.70
N LYS A 335 -11.97 2.96 19.16
CA LYS A 335 -13.09 2.35 19.87
C LYS A 335 -13.65 1.19 19.07
N LEU A 336 -13.57 0.00 19.63
CA LEU A 336 -14.15 -1.22 19.07
C LEU A 336 -15.41 -1.62 19.86
N GLU A 337 -16.52 -1.77 19.15
CA GLU A 337 -17.75 -2.38 19.65
C GLU A 337 -17.92 -3.76 18.96
N ASP A 338 -18.02 -4.83 19.73
CA ASP A 338 -18.15 -6.21 19.23
C ASP A 338 -19.00 -7.03 20.20
N THR A 339 -20.24 -7.27 19.80
CA THR A 339 -21.28 -7.90 20.63
C THR A 339 -21.41 -9.41 20.39
N THR A 340 -20.68 -9.96 19.42
CA THR A 340 -20.93 -11.33 18.93
C THR A 340 -19.76 -12.27 19.09
N THR A 341 -18.54 -11.77 19.27
CA THR A 341 -17.34 -12.63 19.26
C THR A 341 -16.63 -12.78 20.59
N ASN A 342 -17.07 -12.07 21.63
CA ASN A 342 -16.63 -12.34 23.01
C ASN A 342 -17.45 -13.47 23.65
N ALA A 343 -16.77 -14.54 24.05
CA ALA A 343 -17.37 -15.66 24.79
C ALA A 343 -17.60 -15.34 26.28
N LEU A 344 -16.90 -14.33 26.82
CA LEU A 344 -17.13 -13.85 28.18
C LEU A 344 -18.25 -12.82 28.22
N ALA A 345 -19.15 -12.97 29.21
CA ALA A 345 -20.19 -11.98 29.44
C ALA A 345 -19.61 -10.74 30.15
N GLY A 346 -19.72 -9.56 29.54
CA GLY A 346 -19.51 -8.29 30.24
C GLY A 346 -18.77 -7.19 29.49
N THR A 347 -18.07 -7.52 28.39
CA THR A 347 -17.27 -6.56 27.62
C THR A 347 -17.58 -6.67 26.14
N ASP A 348 -18.39 -5.72 25.65
CA ASP A 348 -18.74 -5.59 24.23
C ASP A 348 -18.05 -4.35 23.61
N GLU A 349 -17.30 -3.59 24.41
CA GLU A 349 -16.67 -2.33 24.01
C GLU A 349 -15.24 -2.26 24.57
N ILE A 350 -14.29 -1.91 23.70
CA ILE A 350 -12.87 -1.67 24.04
C ILE A 350 -12.50 -0.29 23.49
N THR A 351 -11.83 0.53 24.30
CA THR A 351 -11.33 1.85 23.88
C THR A 351 -9.87 1.97 24.24
N VAL A 352 -9.09 2.56 23.33
CA VAL A 352 -7.66 2.80 23.49
C VAL A 352 -7.34 4.23 23.11
N TYR A 353 -6.55 4.88 23.96
CA TYR A 353 -5.94 6.17 23.66
C TYR A 353 -4.43 6.03 23.44
N GLN A 354 -3.92 6.71 22.41
CA GLN A 354 -2.48 6.88 22.23
C GLN A 354 -2.12 8.29 21.75
N TYR A 355 -0.90 8.72 22.08
CA TYR A 355 -0.31 9.91 21.47
C TYR A 355 1.16 9.69 21.18
N ALA A 356 1.68 10.50 20.27
CA ALA A 356 3.06 10.43 19.88
C ALA A 356 3.65 11.80 19.59
N LEU A 357 4.96 11.91 19.77
CA LEU A 357 5.77 13.04 19.38
C LEU A 357 6.96 12.56 18.58
N PHE A 358 7.29 13.26 17.50
CA PHE A 358 8.45 12.93 16.69
C PHE A 358 9.27 14.17 16.33
N LEU A 359 10.57 13.93 16.14
CA LEU A 359 11.55 14.89 15.67
C LEU A 359 12.53 14.19 14.75
N GLU A 360 12.82 14.83 13.64
CA GLU A 360 13.75 14.38 12.63
C GLU A 360 14.54 15.56 12.08
N ASP A 361 15.84 15.36 11.88
CA ASP A 361 16.73 16.32 11.28
C ASP A 361 17.43 15.67 10.09
N GLU A 362 17.19 16.20 8.89
CA GLU A 362 18.03 15.93 7.72
C GLU A 362 19.10 17.00 7.61
N TRP A 363 20.33 16.60 7.91
CA TRP A 363 21.50 17.46 7.89
C TRP A 363 22.33 17.22 6.63
N TYR A 364 22.40 18.24 5.76
CA TYR A 364 23.31 18.28 4.62
C TYR A 364 24.74 18.61 5.10
N LEU A 365 25.47 17.58 5.54
CA LEU A 365 26.87 17.72 5.98
C LEU A 365 27.79 18.26 4.88
N THR A 366 27.47 17.93 3.63
CA THR A 366 28.10 18.48 2.42
C THR A 366 27.05 18.63 1.32
N ASP A 367 27.40 19.31 0.22
CA ASP A 367 26.55 19.40 -0.98
C ASP A 367 26.23 18.04 -1.63
N SER A 368 26.88 16.96 -1.20
CA SER A 368 26.73 15.61 -1.76
C SER A 368 26.37 14.55 -0.73
N PHE A 369 26.31 14.88 0.55
CA PHE A 369 26.04 13.92 1.61
C PHE A 369 25.08 14.52 2.63
N SER A 370 23.89 13.92 2.74
CA SER A 370 22.94 14.18 3.82
C SER A 370 22.87 13.02 4.80
N LEU A 371 22.63 13.35 6.06
CA LEU A 371 22.40 12.41 7.14
C LEU A 371 21.09 12.78 7.82
N THR A 372 20.15 11.84 7.81
CA THR A 372 18.85 11.95 8.49
C THR A 372 18.92 11.20 9.81
N ALA A 373 18.60 11.86 10.90
CA ALA A 373 18.44 11.24 12.22
C ALA A 373 17.06 11.60 12.77
N GLY A 374 16.31 10.60 13.22
CA GLY A 374 14.96 10.81 13.73
C GLY A 374 14.65 9.94 14.95
N LEU A 375 13.72 10.42 15.77
CA LEU A 375 13.19 9.70 16.91
C LEU A 375 11.70 10.01 17.06
N ARG A 376 10.92 8.96 17.29
CA ARG A 376 9.52 9.05 17.71
C ARG A 376 9.36 8.38 19.07
N MET A 377 8.53 8.98 19.91
CA MET A 377 8.02 8.37 21.13
C MET A 377 6.50 8.25 20.98
N ASP A 378 5.98 7.04 21.17
CA ASP A 378 4.57 6.72 21.24
C ASP A 378 4.27 6.30 22.69
N ASP A 379 3.20 6.84 23.30
CA ASP A 379 2.69 6.42 24.61
C ASP A 379 1.28 5.87 24.40
N HIS A 380 1.12 4.58 24.69
CA HIS A 380 -0.10 3.83 24.48
C HIS A 380 -0.69 3.38 25.82
N GLU A 381 -2.01 3.46 25.98
CA GLU A 381 -2.70 3.21 27.25
C GLU A 381 -2.35 1.87 27.92
N PHE A 382 -2.20 0.80 27.13
CA PHE A 382 -1.90 -0.55 27.62
C PHE A 382 -0.41 -0.85 27.83
N PHE A 383 0.44 -0.73 26.79
CA PHE A 383 1.86 -1.13 26.86
C PHE A 383 2.83 0.02 27.20
N GLY A 384 2.35 1.27 27.30
CA GLY A 384 3.16 2.43 27.69
C GLY A 384 4.04 2.99 26.57
N ASP A 385 5.22 3.49 26.96
CA ASP A 385 6.15 4.19 26.07
C ASP A 385 6.89 3.22 25.12
N HIS A 386 6.90 3.55 23.82
CA HIS A 386 7.75 2.92 22.81
C HIS A 386 8.57 3.97 22.05
N TYR A 387 9.81 3.62 21.68
CA TYR A 387 10.75 4.54 21.02
C TYR A 387 11.24 3.99 19.68
N SER A 388 11.03 4.77 18.62
CA SER A 388 11.39 4.38 17.25
C SER A 388 12.47 5.28 16.63
N PRO A 389 13.78 5.00 16.85
CA PRO A 389 14.87 5.74 16.26
C PRO A 389 15.16 5.36 14.79
N ARG A 390 15.69 6.31 14.02
CA ARG A 390 16.30 6.05 12.70
C ARG A 390 17.55 6.85 12.45
N LEU A 391 18.45 6.30 11.64
CA LEU A 391 19.65 6.96 11.14
C LEU A 391 19.91 6.54 9.70
N TYR A 392 19.92 7.48 8.77
CA TYR A 392 19.99 7.19 7.33
C TYR A 392 20.90 8.16 6.60
N GLY A 393 21.78 7.66 5.73
CA GLY A 393 22.70 8.47 4.93
C GLY A 393 22.40 8.39 3.45
N VAL A 394 22.50 9.52 2.76
CA VAL A 394 22.33 9.63 1.30
C VAL A 394 23.56 10.34 0.72
N TRP A 395 24.30 9.65 -0.14
CA TRP A 395 25.55 10.13 -0.72
C TRP A 395 25.49 10.14 -2.26
N SER A 396 25.43 11.32 -2.85
CA SER A 396 25.65 11.53 -4.29
C SER A 396 27.14 11.32 -4.64
N LEU A 397 27.48 10.09 -5.03
CA LEU A 397 28.85 9.70 -5.41
C LEU A 397 29.29 10.39 -6.70
N LEU A 398 28.38 10.48 -7.66
CA LEU A 398 28.50 11.12 -8.97
C LEU A 398 27.14 11.76 -9.30
N PRO A 399 27.04 12.65 -10.31
CA PRO A 399 25.77 13.32 -10.65
C PRO A 399 24.60 12.35 -10.87
N ASP A 400 24.87 11.17 -11.43
CA ASP A 400 23.85 10.18 -11.76
C ASP A 400 23.88 8.96 -10.81
N TRP A 401 24.71 8.95 -9.77
CA TRP A 401 24.85 7.80 -8.86
C TRP A 401 24.75 8.22 -7.39
N THR A 402 23.80 7.61 -6.69
CA THR A 402 23.56 7.83 -5.27
C THR A 402 23.69 6.53 -4.49
N LEU A 403 24.50 6.53 -3.44
CA LEU A 403 24.55 5.47 -2.43
C LEU A 403 23.68 5.88 -1.25
N LYS A 404 22.80 4.98 -0.82
CA LYS A 404 21.88 5.16 0.29
C LYS A 404 22.07 4.05 1.31
N GLY A 405 21.79 4.30 2.57
CA GLY A 405 21.71 3.24 3.55
C GLY A 405 21.57 3.76 4.97
N GLY A 406 21.04 2.90 5.83
CA GLY A 406 20.72 3.30 7.19
C GLY A 406 20.18 2.17 8.03
N MET A 407 19.80 2.55 9.25
CA MET A 407 19.07 1.74 10.20
C MET A 407 17.76 2.44 10.56
N SER A 408 16.66 1.70 10.52
CA SER A 408 15.33 2.18 10.88
C SER A 408 14.66 1.15 11.79
N THR A 409 13.84 1.62 12.74
CA THR A 409 12.98 0.75 13.55
C THR A 409 11.53 0.85 13.11
N GLY A 410 10.80 -0.25 13.33
CA GLY A 410 9.36 -0.30 13.19
C GLY A 410 8.73 -0.95 14.41
N PHE A 411 7.49 -0.58 14.73
CA PHE A 411 6.71 -1.31 15.73
C PHE A 411 5.26 -1.49 15.30
N ARG A 412 4.58 -2.44 15.93
CA ARG A 412 3.14 -2.67 15.80
C ARG A 412 2.53 -2.84 17.18
N ALA A 413 1.55 -2.01 17.50
CA ALA A 413 0.72 -2.17 18.67
C ALA A 413 -0.09 -3.49 18.56
N PRO A 414 -0.25 -4.25 19.65
CA PRO A 414 -1.14 -5.40 19.65
C PRO A 414 -2.59 -4.98 19.36
N ASN A 415 -3.39 -5.88 18.78
CA ASN A 415 -4.78 -5.58 18.44
C ASN A 415 -5.63 -5.37 19.70
N LEU A 416 -6.75 -4.65 19.59
CA LEU A 416 -7.60 -4.29 20.73
C LEU A 416 -8.11 -5.51 21.51
N ARG A 417 -8.53 -6.55 20.79
CA ARG A 417 -8.96 -7.83 21.38
C ARG A 417 -7.80 -8.62 22.01
N GLU A 418 -6.58 -8.46 21.48
CA GLU A 418 -5.39 -9.14 22.01
C GLU A 418 -4.98 -8.57 23.37
N LEU A 419 -5.16 -7.26 23.58
CA LEU A 419 -4.84 -6.56 24.83
C LEU A 419 -5.89 -6.73 25.94
N SER A 420 -7.12 -7.11 25.58
CA SER A 420 -8.22 -7.14 26.54
C SER A 420 -8.25 -8.44 27.35
N GLY A 421 -7.90 -8.35 28.64
CA GLY A 421 -7.96 -9.50 29.56
C GLY A 421 -9.37 -10.06 29.81
N ASP A 422 -10.42 -9.29 29.45
CA ASP A 422 -11.82 -9.70 29.53
C ASP A 422 -12.37 -10.18 28.16
N TRP A 423 -11.49 -10.47 27.21
CA TRP A 423 -11.85 -10.93 25.87
C TRP A 423 -11.51 -12.40 25.66
N VAL A 424 -12.48 -13.18 25.20
CA VAL A 424 -12.29 -14.57 24.78
C VAL A 424 -12.89 -14.78 23.41
N GLN A 425 -12.05 -15.05 22.43
CA GLN A 425 -12.47 -15.35 21.08
C GLN A 425 -12.71 -16.85 20.91
N GLU A 426 -13.95 -17.24 20.61
CA GLU A 426 -14.27 -18.62 20.27
C GLU A 426 -13.55 -19.05 18.98
N SER A 427 -12.88 -20.20 19.02
CA SER A 427 -12.20 -20.74 17.84
C SER A 427 -12.29 -22.26 17.77
N ARG A 428 -12.33 -22.80 16.54
CA ARG A 428 -12.45 -24.24 16.27
C ARG A 428 -11.27 -25.07 16.79
N GLY A 429 -10.16 -24.41 17.13
CA GLY A 429 -8.94 -25.02 17.67
C GLY A 429 -8.66 -24.64 19.13
N GLY A 430 -9.68 -24.30 19.90
CA GLY A 430 -9.58 -23.84 21.29
C GLY A 430 -9.75 -22.32 21.41
N ASP A 431 -10.37 -21.88 22.50
CA ASP A 431 -10.68 -20.46 22.73
C ASP A 431 -9.41 -19.65 22.96
N ILE A 432 -9.39 -18.40 22.46
CA ILE A 432 -8.23 -17.50 22.54
C ILE A 432 -8.53 -16.41 23.55
N TYR A 433 -7.81 -16.41 24.65
CA TYR A 433 -7.91 -15.45 25.73
C TYR A 433 -6.97 -14.29 25.47
N GLY A 434 -7.48 -13.05 25.58
CA GLY A 434 -6.67 -11.84 25.49
C GLY A 434 -5.64 -11.78 26.62
N ASN A 435 -4.53 -11.10 26.34
CA ASN A 435 -3.38 -10.97 27.23
C ASN A 435 -3.03 -9.48 27.41
N PRO A 436 -3.36 -8.88 28.56
CA PRO A 436 -3.06 -7.48 28.84
C PRO A 436 -1.57 -7.21 29.07
N ASP A 437 -0.75 -8.25 29.22
CA ASP A 437 0.71 -8.15 29.41
C ASP A 437 1.48 -8.21 28.07
N LEU A 438 0.80 -8.03 26.92
CA LEU A 438 1.46 -7.98 25.61
C LEU A 438 2.25 -6.69 25.41
N ASP A 439 3.48 -6.85 24.94
CA ASP A 439 4.31 -5.75 24.43
C ASP A 439 4.07 -5.55 22.92
N ALA A 440 4.49 -4.40 22.40
CA ALA A 440 4.47 -4.13 20.96
C ALA A 440 5.44 -5.06 20.21
N GLU A 441 5.08 -5.44 18.98
CA GLU A 441 6.02 -6.15 18.10
C GLU A 441 7.07 -5.16 17.57
N GLU A 442 8.35 -5.53 17.55
CA GLU A 442 9.44 -4.64 17.14
C GLU A 442 10.18 -5.17 15.91
N SER A 443 10.74 -4.24 15.12
CA SER A 443 11.64 -4.58 14.02
C SER A 443 12.79 -3.60 13.90
N ARG A 444 13.96 -4.10 13.51
CA ARG A 444 15.16 -3.33 13.22
C ARG A 444 15.66 -3.69 11.83
N SER A 445 15.61 -2.71 10.93
CA SER A 445 16.03 -2.88 9.55
C SER A 445 17.34 -2.19 9.28
N TYR A 446 18.19 -2.85 8.51
CA TYR A 446 19.42 -2.32 7.95
C TYR A 446 19.36 -2.46 6.43
N GLU A 447 19.66 -1.39 5.71
CA GLU A 447 19.71 -1.44 4.25
C GLU A 447 20.87 -0.64 3.65
N MET A 448 21.26 -1.04 2.44
CA MET A 448 22.22 -0.34 1.61
C MET A 448 21.80 -0.44 0.16
N GLY A 449 21.59 0.70 -0.49
CA GLY A 449 21.08 0.82 -1.84
C GLY A 449 22.00 1.65 -2.74
N LEU A 450 22.20 1.21 -3.98
CA LEU A 450 22.84 1.98 -5.03
C LEU A 450 21.79 2.33 -6.08
N VAL A 451 21.61 3.61 -6.34
CA VAL A 451 20.64 4.16 -7.29
C VAL A 451 21.40 4.87 -8.41
N HIS A 452 20.99 4.62 -9.64
CA HIS A 452 21.41 5.33 -10.83
C HIS A 452 20.21 6.03 -11.46
N ASP A 453 20.32 7.33 -11.70
CA ASP A 453 19.32 8.12 -12.44
C ASP A 453 20.04 8.93 -13.51
N GLY A 454 20.04 8.41 -14.73
CA GLY A 454 20.77 8.97 -15.85
C GLY A 454 19.90 9.90 -16.71
N ALA A 455 20.50 10.99 -17.21
CA ALA A 455 19.81 11.95 -18.10
C ALA A 455 19.29 11.33 -19.43
N ASN A 456 19.67 10.10 -19.75
CA ASN A 456 19.15 9.33 -20.88
C ASN A 456 17.84 8.56 -20.55
N GLY A 457 17.29 8.73 -19.34
CA GLY A 457 16.10 8.02 -18.86
C GLY A 457 16.39 6.61 -18.33
N LEU A 458 17.66 6.20 -18.21
CA LEU A 458 18.02 4.96 -17.54
C LEU A 458 17.95 5.19 -16.02
N GLN A 459 17.02 4.50 -15.38
CA GLN A 459 16.92 4.41 -13.93
C GLN A 459 17.23 2.98 -13.51
N ALA A 460 18.12 2.82 -12.54
CA ALA A 460 18.43 1.51 -11.98
C ALA A 460 18.62 1.60 -10.47
N SER A 461 18.24 0.54 -9.75
CA SER A 461 18.45 0.43 -8.32
C SER A 461 18.88 -0.98 -7.95
N LEU A 462 19.71 -1.08 -6.93
CA LEU A 462 20.10 -2.33 -6.28
C LEU A 462 20.17 -2.09 -4.78
N THR A 463 19.37 -2.80 -4.01
CA THR A 463 19.27 -2.66 -2.56
C THR A 463 19.48 -4.00 -1.89
N LEU A 464 20.33 -4.02 -0.86
CA LEU A 464 20.48 -5.12 0.08
C LEU A 464 19.73 -4.74 1.37
N PHE A 465 18.96 -5.67 1.92
CA PHE A 465 18.26 -5.45 3.19
C PHE A 465 18.43 -6.63 4.14
N TYR A 466 18.38 -6.31 5.43
CA TYR A 466 18.33 -7.26 6.54
C TYR A 466 17.42 -6.68 7.61
N ASN A 467 16.38 -7.42 7.98
CA ASN A 467 15.45 -7.04 9.03
C ASN A 467 15.50 -8.10 10.13
N ASP A 468 15.72 -7.63 11.35
CA ASP A 468 15.53 -8.38 12.58
C ASP A 468 14.15 -8.04 13.12
N PHE A 469 13.40 -9.05 13.53
CA PHE A 469 12.07 -8.93 14.07
C PHE A 469 12.06 -9.59 15.44
N ASP A 470 11.71 -8.83 16.45
CA ASP A 470 11.68 -9.24 17.84
C ASP A 470 10.24 -9.14 18.36
N ASP A 471 9.91 -9.93 19.38
CA ASP A 471 8.64 -9.84 20.12
C ASP A 471 7.38 -10.05 19.26
N LYS A 472 7.44 -10.93 18.26
CA LYS A 472 6.25 -11.28 17.48
C LYS A 472 5.17 -11.89 18.36
N ILE A 473 3.97 -11.37 18.18
CA ILE A 473 2.77 -11.90 18.81
C ILE A 473 2.39 -13.20 18.11
N SER A 474 2.24 -14.24 18.91
CA SER A 474 1.89 -15.57 18.46
C SER A 474 0.85 -16.18 19.38
N THR A 475 -0.14 -16.84 18.80
CA THR A 475 -1.12 -17.58 19.58
C THR A 475 -0.56 -18.95 19.95
N ILE A 476 -0.44 -19.22 21.25
CA ILE A 476 0.06 -20.48 21.80
C ILE A 476 -1.00 -21.18 22.65
N ALA A 477 -0.86 -22.49 22.82
CA ALA A 477 -1.62 -23.21 23.85
C ALA A 477 -1.12 -22.83 25.25
N CYS A 478 -2.07 -22.68 26.19
CA CYS A 478 -1.79 -22.34 27.58
C CYS A 478 -0.98 -23.43 28.30
N GLY A 479 -1.38 -24.70 28.17
CA GLY A 479 -0.68 -25.80 28.83
C GLY A 479 -0.58 -25.62 30.35
N ASP A 480 0.65 -25.58 30.89
CA ASP A 480 0.93 -25.30 32.31
C ASP A 480 1.08 -23.79 32.64
N ARG A 481 0.94 -22.89 31.65
CA ARG A 481 1.04 -21.44 31.84
C ARG A 481 -0.24 -20.87 32.44
N ASP A 482 -0.09 -19.81 33.23
CA ASP A 482 -1.21 -19.05 33.75
C ASP A 482 -1.77 -18.15 32.63
N CYS A 483 -2.91 -18.52 32.08
CA CYS A 483 -3.68 -17.74 31.10
C CYS A 483 -4.84 -16.98 31.77
N GLY A 484 -4.74 -16.75 33.08
CA GLY A 484 -5.78 -16.14 33.90
C GLY A 484 -6.88 -17.12 34.31
N ASP A 485 -7.67 -16.70 35.30
CA ASP A 485 -8.76 -17.50 35.88
C ASP A 485 -9.84 -17.86 34.84
N ALA A 486 -10.02 -17.05 33.80
CA ALA A 486 -11.00 -17.30 32.74
C ALA A 486 -10.66 -18.55 31.91
N ALA A 487 -9.36 -18.84 31.71
CA ALA A 487 -8.88 -20.04 31.01
C ALA A 487 -8.80 -21.28 31.93
N ALA A 488 -9.04 -21.12 33.24
CA ALA A 488 -8.83 -22.17 34.22
C ALA A 488 -9.79 -23.36 34.01
N GLY A 489 -9.24 -24.49 33.59
CA GLY A 489 -9.99 -25.73 33.37
C GLY A 489 -10.40 -25.99 31.91
N ASP A 490 -10.07 -25.08 30.99
CA ASP A 490 -10.12 -25.31 29.56
C ASP A 490 -8.79 -25.94 29.09
N PRO A 491 -8.77 -27.24 28.72
CA PRO A 491 -7.54 -27.92 28.30
C PRO A 491 -7.04 -27.47 26.92
N ASP A 492 -7.88 -26.81 26.13
CA ASP A 492 -7.57 -26.33 24.79
C ASP A 492 -7.38 -24.80 24.76
N ALA A 493 -7.35 -24.16 25.93
CA ALA A 493 -7.17 -22.71 26.05
C ALA A 493 -5.88 -22.23 25.39
N ARG A 494 -5.97 -21.08 24.73
CA ARG A 494 -4.85 -20.43 24.05
C ARG A 494 -4.76 -18.97 24.42
N THR A 495 -3.59 -18.38 24.28
CA THR A 495 -3.39 -16.94 24.48
C THR A 495 -2.31 -16.41 23.55
N ASN A 496 -2.30 -15.10 23.37
CA ASN A 496 -1.30 -14.40 22.58
C ASN A 496 -0.12 -14.00 23.48
N VAL A 497 1.10 -14.23 23.01
CA VAL A 497 2.33 -13.84 23.72
C VAL A 497 3.39 -13.34 22.75
N ASN A 498 4.26 -12.45 23.20
CA ASN A 498 5.50 -12.07 22.51
C ASN A 498 6.53 -13.18 22.69
N ILE A 499 6.81 -13.96 21.64
CA ILE A 499 7.73 -15.11 21.75
C ILE A 499 8.59 -15.37 20.50
N ASP A 500 8.18 -14.91 19.32
CA ASP A 500 8.86 -15.32 18.08
C ASP A 500 9.83 -14.22 17.61
N ASP A 501 11.10 -14.60 17.49
CA ASP A 501 12.10 -13.84 16.76
C ASP A 501 12.05 -14.28 15.30
N ALA A 502 12.19 -13.37 14.35
CA ALA A 502 12.25 -13.71 12.94
C ALA A 502 13.25 -12.81 12.18
N ILE A 503 13.84 -13.36 11.13
CA ILE A 503 14.74 -12.61 10.26
C ILE A 503 14.18 -12.65 8.86
N THR A 504 14.25 -11.51 8.15
CA THR A 504 14.09 -11.47 6.70
C THR A 504 15.23 -10.69 6.07
N LYS A 505 15.79 -11.21 4.98
CA LYS A 505 16.94 -10.60 4.28
C LYS A 505 16.82 -10.84 2.79
N GLY A 506 17.43 -9.97 2.00
CA GLY A 506 17.26 -10.07 0.57
C GLY A 506 17.98 -9.04 -0.27
N ILE A 507 17.67 -9.13 -1.56
CA ILE A 507 18.17 -8.23 -2.60
C ILE A 507 16.98 -7.77 -3.43
N GLU A 508 16.86 -6.47 -3.63
CA GLU A 508 15.88 -5.83 -4.51
C GLU A 508 16.64 -5.15 -5.64
N ALA A 509 16.33 -5.46 -6.89
CA ALA A 509 16.90 -4.80 -8.06
C ALA A 509 15.78 -4.30 -8.97
N GLY A 510 15.93 -3.10 -9.49
CA GLY A 510 15.00 -2.49 -10.43
C GLY A 510 15.76 -1.84 -11.57
N VAL A 511 15.21 -1.92 -12.78
CA VAL A 511 15.69 -1.16 -13.93
C VAL A 511 14.50 -0.67 -14.74
N GLN A 512 14.55 0.58 -15.14
CA GLN A 512 13.63 1.20 -16.08
C GLN A 512 14.48 1.91 -17.13
N MET A 513 14.24 1.63 -18.41
CA MET A 513 15.00 2.24 -19.48
C MET A 513 14.20 2.40 -20.77
N PRO A 514 14.34 3.55 -21.45
CA PRO A 514 13.95 3.67 -22.84
C PRO A 514 14.91 2.88 -23.72
N ILE A 515 14.36 2.11 -24.66
CA ILE A 515 15.10 1.35 -25.67
C ILE A 515 14.83 2.00 -27.04
N GLY A 516 15.69 2.95 -27.40
CA GLY A 516 15.42 3.83 -28.55
C GLY A 516 14.25 4.78 -28.27
N GLU A 517 13.56 5.24 -29.31
CA GLU A 517 12.51 6.27 -29.19
C GLU A 517 11.10 5.72 -28.95
N ARG A 518 10.91 4.40 -29.04
CA ARG A 518 9.56 3.78 -29.09
C ARG A 518 9.34 2.65 -28.11
N TRP A 519 10.37 2.21 -27.38
CA TRP A 519 10.23 1.10 -26.45
C TRP A 519 10.60 1.57 -25.06
N GLN A 520 9.80 1.15 -24.08
CA GLN A 520 10.10 1.33 -22.67
C GLN A 520 10.11 -0.06 -22.03
N ALA A 521 11.23 -0.41 -21.40
CA ALA A 521 11.34 -1.64 -20.63
C ALA A 521 11.48 -1.32 -19.15
N GLN A 522 10.78 -2.08 -18.33
CA GLN A 522 10.95 -2.10 -16.89
C GLN A 522 11.14 -3.55 -16.46
N ALA A 523 12.09 -3.79 -15.56
CA ALA A 523 12.26 -5.09 -14.93
C ALA A 523 12.57 -4.92 -13.44
N SER A 524 12.02 -5.80 -12.63
CA SER A 524 12.33 -5.90 -11.21
C SER A 524 12.65 -7.33 -10.83
N TYR A 525 13.56 -7.47 -9.87
CA TYR A 525 13.97 -8.75 -9.31
C TYR A 525 14.03 -8.62 -7.79
N THR A 526 13.44 -9.57 -7.09
CA THR A 526 13.49 -9.65 -5.64
C THR A 526 13.93 -11.05 -5.23
N TYR A 527 14.95 -11.12 -4.39
CA TYR A 527 15.29 -12.32 -3.62
C TYR A 527 14.96 -12.06 -2.16
N THR A 528 14.14 -12.92 -1.57
CA THR A 528 13.72 -12.82 -0.16
C THR A 528 13.89 -14.15 0.53
N ASP A 529 14.59 -14.13 1.66
CA ASP A 529 14.79 -15.28 2.55
C ASP A 529 14.31 -14.87 3.95
N SER A 530 13.24 -15.50 4.43
CA SER A 530 12.67 -15.28 5.76
C SER A 530 12.65 -16.56 6.57
N GLU A 531 12.89 -16.44 7.87
CA GLU A 531 12.99 -17.57 8.78
C GLU A 531 12.62 -17.14 10.21
N GLN A 532 11.70 -17.86 10.84
CA GLN A 532 11.39 -17.77 12.26
C GLN A 532 12.50 -18.46 13.07
N LYS A 533 13.04 -17.78 14.08
CA LYS A 533 14.20 -18.19 14.89
C LYS A 533 13.85 -18.79 16.24
N SER A 534 12.60 -18.62 16.68
CA SER A 534 12.06 -19.24 17.88
C SER A 534 10.59 -19.60 17.66
N GLY A 535 9.94 -20.09 18.72
CA GLY A 535 8.52 -20.47 18.69
C GLY A 535 8.26 -21.83 18.04
N ASP A 536 6.98 -22.18 17.95
CA ASP A 536 6.55 -23.47 17.43
C ASP A 536 6.84 -23.64 15.92
N ASN A 537 7.09 -22.53 15.22
CA ASN A 537 7.39 -22.47 13.79
C ASN A 537 8.89 -22.23 13.50
N GLU A 538 9.79 -22.47 14.45
CA GLU A 538 11.24 -22.34 14.23
C GLU A 538 11.70 -23.03 12.94
N GLY A 539 12.45 -22.29 12.10
CA GLY A 539 12.96 -22.73 10.80
C GLY A 539 11.97 -22.61 9.63
N GLN A 540 10.73 -22.20 9.88
CA GLN A 540 9.73 -21.91 8.83
C GLN A 540 9.80 -20.45 8.37
N PRO A 541 9.36 -20.13 7.14
CA PRO A 541 9.27 -18.74 6.69
C PRO A 541 8.23 -17.94 7.49
N LEU A 542 8.37 -16.62 7.49
CA LEU A 542 7.43 -15.73 8.18
C LEU A 542 6.09 -15.58 7.41
N THR A 543 6.16 -15.60 6.08
CA THR A 543 5.02 -15.48 5.18
C THR A 543 5.28 -16.30 3.93
N GLN A 544 4.22 -16.80 3.30
CA GLN A 544 4.34 -17.43 1.99
C GLN A 544 4.65 -16.38 0.93
N VAL A 545 5.93 -16.25 0.61
CA VAL A 545 6.43 -15.38 -0.45
C VAL A 545 7.40 -16.15 -1.37
N PRO A 546 7.48 -15.79 -2.66
CA PRO A 546 8.44 -16.40 -3.57
C PRO A 546 9.85 -16.02 -3.17
N ARG A 547 10.73 -17.03 -3.07
CA ARG A 547 12.17 -16.79 -2.84
C ARG A 547 12.80 -15.95 -3.94
N HIS A 548 12.32 -16.11 -5.17
CA HIS A 548 12.73 -15.34 -6.34
C HIS A 548 11.48 -14.80 -7.04
N LEU A 549 11.35 -13.49 -7.13
CA LEU A 549 10.32 -12.83 -7.92
C LEU A 549 10.99 -12.03 -9.03
N PHE A 550 10.56 -12.23 -10.26
CA PHE A 550 11.05 -11.48 -11.41
C PHE A 550 9.87 -10.96 -12.22
N ASN A 551 9.77 -9.65 -12.38
CA ASN A 551 8.75 -9.01 -13.21
C ASN A 551 9.43 -8.24 -14.34
N THR A 552 8.84 -8.27 -15.53
CA THR A 552 9.30 -7.49 -16.68
C THR A 552 8.12 -7.01 -17.48
N THR A 553 8.07 -5.71 -17.74
CA THR A 553 7.05 -5.07 -18.56
C THR A 553 7.72 -4.32 -19.71
N VAL A 554 7.29 -4.60 -20.93
CA VAL A 554 7.77 -3.95 -22.14
C VAL A 554 6.60 -3.27 -22.84
N ASN A 555 6.72 -1.97 -23.04
CA ASN A 555 5.76 -1.15 -23.77
C ASN A 555 6.34 -0.75 -25.12
N TRP A 556 5.51 -0.75 -26.15
CA TRP A 556 5.89 -0.34 -27.50
C TRP A 556 4.98 0.78 -28.00
N GLN A 557 5.51 1.96 -28.25
CA GLN A 557 4.82 3.03 -28.96
C GLN A 557 4.75 2.70 -30.47
N ALA A 558 3.80 1.85 -30.86
CA ALA A 558 3.64 1.40 -32.24
C ALA A 558 3.24 2.55 -33.19
N THR A 559 2.34 3.42 -32.72
CA THR A 559 1.96 4.69 -33.34
C THR A 559 1.78 5.76 -32.26
N GLU A 560 1.50 7.02 -32.61
CA GLU A 560 1.16 8.05 -31.61
C GLU A 560 -0.07 7.70 -30.75
N ALA A 561 -0.96 6.84 -31.26
CA ALA A 561 -2.22 6.49 -30.60
C ALA A 561 -2.26 5.05 -30.08
N LEU A 562 -1.32 4.18 -30.44
CA LEU A 562 -1.37 2.74 -30.13
C LEU A 562 -0.13 2.30 -29.37
N VAL A 563 -0.34 1.77 -28.17
CA VAL A 563 0.70 1.27 -27.26
C VAL A 563 0.40 -0.18 -26.86
N PRO A 564 0.95 -1.18 -27.57
CA PRO A 564 0.96 -2.55 -27.09
C PRO A 564 1.92 -2.72 -25.91
N TRP A 565 1.59 -3.64 -25.01
CA TRP A 565 2.41 -3.99 -23.86
C TRP A 565 2.45 -5.49 -23.64
N LEU A 566 3.55 -5.97 -23.05
CA LEU A 566 3.78 -7.35 -22.66
C LEU A 566 4.38 -7.38 -21.25
N ARG A 567 3.78 -8.15 -20.35
CA ARG A 567 4.26 -8.39 -18.99
C ARG A 567 4.62 -9.86 -18.82
N PHE A 568 5.74 -10.11 -18.16
CA PHE A 568 6.21 -11.43 -17.75
C PHE A 568 6.46 -11.41 -16.25
N THR A 569 5.89 -12.38 -15.55
CA THR A 569 6.09 -12.57 -14.12
C THR A 569 6.57 -14.00 -13.88
N PHE A 570 7.67 -14.16 -13.15
CA PHE A 570 8.16 -15.44 -12.67
C PHE A 570 8.18 -15.43 -11.15
N ARG A 571 7.55 -16.45 -10.56
CA ARG A 571 7.52 -16.71 -9.12
C ARG A 571 8.25 -18.02 -8.85
N GLY A 572 9.29 -17.94 -8.02
CA GLY A 572 10.05 -19.09 -7.56
C GLY A 572 9.25 -19.97 -6.60
N GLU A 573 9.88 -21.01 -6.07
CA GLU A 573 9.25 -21.83 -5.03
C GLU A 573 8.89 -21.00 -3.79
N GLU A 574 7.71 -21.27 -3.23
CA GLU A 574 7.19 -20.63 -2.02
C GLU A 574 6.80 -21.72 -1.01
N SER A 575 6.87 -21.42 0.28
CA SER A 575 6.43 -22.33 1.33
C SER A 575 5.58 -21.60 2.34
N GLN A 576 4.44 -22.17 2.71
CA GLN A 576 3.63 -21.67 3.82
C GLN A 576 4.24 -22.10 5.17
N PRO A 577 4.21 -21.23 6.21
CA PRO A 577 4.45 -21.70 7.57
C PRO A 577 3.42 -22.76 7.95
N VAL A 578 3.80 -23.71 8.79
CA VAL A 578 2.88 -24.75 9.27
C VAL A 578 1.90 -24.10 10.24
N ASN A 579 0.60 -24.18 9.94
CA ASN A 579 -0.39 -23.71 10.89
C ASN A 579 -0.68 -24.79 11.94
N LEU A 580 0.11 -24.80 13.01
CA LEU A 580 0.01 -25.76 14.12
C LEU A 580 -1.29 -25.62 14.95
N SER A 581 -2.03 -24.52 14.78
CA SER A 581 -3.35 -24.31 15.39
C SER A 581 -4.50 -24.99 14.61
N SER A 582 -4.21 -25.46 13.41
CA SER A 582 -5.08 -26.33 12.63
C SER A 582 -4.46 -27.73 12.61
N ASN A 583 -5.25 -28.81 12.67
CA ASN A 583 -4.76 -30.20 12.61
C ASN A 583 -4.05 -30.58 11.27
N SER A 584 -3.58 -29.61 10.49
CA SER A 584 -2.81 -29.77 9.26
C SER A 584 -1.31 -29.74 9.57
N SER A 585 -0.68 -30.92 9.64
CA SER A 585 0.76 -31.08 9.86
C SER A 585 1.62 -30.92 8.60
N THR A 586 1.07 -30.37 7.50
CA THR A 586 1.75 -30.28 6.21
C THR A 586 1.83 -28.84 5.71
N SER A 587 3.05 -28.33 5.55
CA SER A 587 3.31 -27.09 4.82
C SER A 587 3.10 -27.32 3.32
N ILE A 588 2.27 -26.51 2.67
CA ILE A 588 2.21 -26.49 1.20
C ILE A 588 3.50 -25.86 0.68
N ARG A 589 4.16 -26.55 -0.25
CA ARG A 589 5.30 -26.02 -1.01
C ARG A 589 4.85 -25.77 -2.44
N ALA A 590 4.59 -24.51 -2.74
CA ALA A 590 4.20 -24.05 -4.06
C ALA A 590 5.38 -24.21 -5.05
N PRO A 591 5.18 -24.88 -6.19
CA PRO A 591 6.22 -24.97 -7.22
C PRO A 591 6.40 -23.62 -7.92
N SER A 592 7.58 -23.40 -8.50
CA SER A 592 7.81 -22.21 -9.33
C SER A 592 6.89 -22.18 -10.55
N TYR A 593 6.45 -20.99 -10.94
CA TYR A 593 5.64 -20.79 -12.14
C TYR A 593 5.95 -19.45 -12.81
N ALA A 594 5.45 -19.29 -14.02
CA ALA A 594 5.50 -18.03 -14.73
C ALA A 594 4.18 -17.75 -15.43
N THR A 595 3.83 -16.48 -15.53
CA THR A 595 2.68 -15.96 -16.26
C THR A 595 3.14 -14.94 -17.29
N TRP A 596 2.34 -14.82 -18.34
CA TRP A 596 2.51 -13.81 -19.38
C TRP A 596 1.20 -13.07 -19.55
N ASP A 597 1.24 -11.76 -19.58
CA ASP A 597 0.08 -10.92 -19.89
C ASP A 597 0.42 -10.04 -21.08
N ALA A 598 -0.54 -9.78 -21.96
CA ALA A 598 -0.34 -8.85 -23.06
C ALA A 598 -1.60 -8.04 -23.31
N GLY A 599 -1.42 -6.83 -23.81
CA GLY A 599 -2.53 -5.98 -24.16
C GLY A 599 -2.13 -4.80 -25.02
N LEU A 600 -3.06 -3.89 -25.19
CA LEU A 600 -2.85 -2.64 -25.90
C LEU A 600 -3.72 -1.52 -25.32
N SER A 601 -3.18 -0.31 -25.38
CA SER A 601 -3.90 0.94 -25.17
C SER A 601 -4.01 1.67 -26.51
N TRP A 602 -5.22 2.05 -26.89
CA TRP A 602 -5.51 2.73 -28.15
C TRP A 602 -6.33 4.02 -27.93
N GLN A 603 -5.70 5.15 -28.20
CA GLN A 603 -6.34 6.47 -28.23
C GLN A 603 -7.16 6.61 -29.52
N ALA A 604 -8.43 6.19 -29.49
CA ALA A 604 -9.31 6.16 -30.66
C ALA A 604 -9.73 7.58 -31.11
N THR A 605 -9.97 8.48 -30.16
CA THR A 605 -10.21 9.91 -30.37
C THR A 605 -9.52 10.72 -29.27
N ARG A 606 -9.66 12.06 -29.22
CA ARG A 606 -9.12 12.83 -28.09
C ARG A 606 -9.82 12.54 -26.75
N GLN A 607 -11.07 12.07 -26.81
CA GLN A 607 -11.92 11.82 -25.64
C GLN A 607 -12.07 10.33 -25.32
N ILE A 608 -11.73 9.43 -26.24
CA ILE A 608 -11.99 7.99 -26.12
C ILE A 608 -10.68 7.22 -26.20
N ARG A 609 -10.36 6.50 -25.12
CA ARG A 609 -9.26 5.54 -25.06
C ARG A 609 -9.82 4.14 -24.80
N VAL A 610 -9.42 3.19 -25.65
CA VAL A 610 -9.80 1.79 -25.54
C VAL A 610 -8.60 1.02 -25.01
N LEU A 611 -8.81 0.27 -23.94
CA LEU A 611 -7.83 -0.57 -23.30
C LEU A 611 -8.26 -2.03 -23.49
N SER A 612 -7.32 -2.93 -23.78
CA SER A 612 -7.61 -4.35 -23.85
C SER A 612 -6.41 -5.16 -23.41
N GLY A 613 -6.65 -6.30 -22.77
CA GLY A 613 -5.62 -7.20 -22.27
C GLY A 613 -6.09 -8.64 -22.21
N ILE A 614 -5.14 -9.56 -22.33
CA ILE A 614 -5.29 -10.96 -22.00
C ILE A 614 -4.31 -11.23 -20.87
N TYR A 615 -4.84 -11.55 -19.69
CA TYR A 615 -4.06 -11.92 -18.53
C TYR A 615 -3.94 -13.43 -18.46
N ASN A 616 -2.79 -13.91 -17.98
CA ASN A 616 -2.44 -15.32 -17.91
C ASN A 616 -2.57 -16.01 -19.29
N LEU A 617 -1.88 -15.47 -20.30
CA LEU A 617 -1.86 -15.98 -21.69
C LEU A 617 -1.58 -17.48 -21.79
N THR A 618 -0.75 -18.01 -20.90
CA THR A 618 -0.39 -19.44 -20.87
C THR A 618 -1.41 -20.30 -20.14
N ASP A 619 -2.45 -19.69 -19.56
CA ASP A 619 -3.48 -20.34 -18.76
C ASP A 619 -2.86 -21.22 -17.66
N LYS A 620 -1.93 -20.60 -16.91
CA LYS A 620 -1.27 -21.26 -15.81
C LYS A 620 -2.26 -21.36 -14.66
N ASP A 621 -2.67 -22.59 -14.37
CA ASP A 621 -3.57 -22.91 -13.28
C ASP A 621 -2.86 -22.90 -11.92
N ILE A 622 -3.49 -22.21 -10.96
CA ILE A 622 -3.04 -21.97 -9.57
C ILE A 622 -4.15 -22.43 -8.64
N GLU A 623 -4.04 -23.68 -8.19
CA GLU A 623 -5.02 -24.33 -7.32
C GLU A 623 -4.53 -24.42 -5.88
N PHE A 624 -5.47 -24.41 -4.93
CA PHE A 624 -5.19 -24.41 -3.50
C PHE A 624 -4.30 -25.58 -3.05
N ASP A 625 -4.51 -26.80 -3.54
CA ASP A 625 -3.78 -27.98 -3.09
C ASP A 625 -2.27 -27.91 -3.41
N ASN A 626 -1.90 -27.19 -4.47
CA ASN A 626 -0.53 -27.05 -4.92
C ASN A 626 0.11 -25.74 -4.44
N PHE A 627 -0.66 -24.65 -4.37
CA PHE A 627 -0.15 -23.30 -4.14
C PHE A 627 -0.62 -22.67 -2.82
N GLY A 628 -1.59 -23.27 -2.13
CA GLY A 628 -2.16 -22.75 -0.88
C GLY A 628 -3.10 -21.56 -1.06
N HIS A 629 -3.41 -21.19 -2.31
CA HIS A 629 -4.36 -20.16 -2.71
C HIS A 629 -4.89 -20.47 -4.12
N VAL A 630 -5.92 -19.74 -4.56
CA VAL A 630 -6.51 -19.83 -5.90
C VAL A 630 -6.36 -18.48 -6.59
N ASP A 631 -5.83 -18.49 -7.81
CA ASP A 631 -5.80 -17.32 -8.71
C ASP A 631 -6.63 -17.61 -9.97
N ASP A 632 -7.15 -16.56 -10.60
CA ASP A 632 -7.85 -16.71 -11.88
C ASP A 632 -6.92 -17.28 -12.98
N GLY A 633 -7.49 -18.12 -13.84
CA GLY A 633 -6.87 -18.59 -15.08
C GLY A 633 -6.77 -17.51 -16.16
N ARG A 634 -6.76 -17.91 -17.44
CA ARG A 634 -6.76 -16.95 -18.55
C ARG A 634 -8.03 -16.10 -18.54
N ARG A 635 -7.86 -14.79 -18.69
CA ARG A 635 -8.97 -13.82 -18.73
C ARG A 635 -8.77 -12.73 -19.75
N TYR A 636 -9.88 -12.34 -20.39
CA TYR A 636 -9.97 -11.30 -21.40
C TYR A 636 -10.54 -10.04 -20.77
N TRP A 637 -9.80 -8.96 -20.82
CA TRP A 637 -10.19 -7.69 -20.22
C TRP A 637 -10.31 -6.60 -21.29
N VAL A 638 -11.34 -5.78 -21.15
CA VAL A 638 -11.57 -4.60 -22.00
C VAL A 638 -11.97 -3.43 -21.10
N GLY A 639 -11.31 -2.30 -21.28
CA GLY A 639 -11.63 -1.02 -20.64
C GLY A 639 -11.93 0.05 -21.68
N LEU A 640 -12.82 0.98 -21.33
CA LEU A 640 -13.12 2.17 -22.12
C LEU A 640 -13.07 3.39 -21.20
N ASP A 641 -12.11 4.26 -21.49
CA ASP A 641 -11.93 5.56 -20.85
C ASP A 641 -12.57 6.64 -21.72
N LEU A 642 -13.48 7.41 -21.12
CA LEU A 642 -14.10 8.60 -21.70
C LEU A 642 -13.71 9.81 -20.88
N GLU A 643 -13.05 10.79 -21.51
CA GLU A 643 -12.61 12.03 -20.87
C GLU A 643 -13.24 13.24 -21.57
N PHE A 644 -13.82 14.15 -20.78
CA PHE A 644 -14.56 15.33 -21.23
C PHE A 644 -14.12 16.61 -20.53
#